data_AF-A0A3B0VZA1-F1
#
_entry.id   AF-A0A3B0VZA1-F1
#
_cell.length_a   1.000
_cell.length_b   1.000
_cell.length_c   1.000
_cell.angle_alpha   90.00
_cell.angle_beta   90.00
_cell.angle_gamma   90.00
#
_symmetry.space_group_name_H-M   'P 1'
#
loop_
_entity.id
_entity.type
_entity.pdbx_description
1 polymer ?
#
loop_
_entity_poly.entity_id
_entity_poly.type
_entity_poly.pdbx_seq_one_letter_code
_entity_poly.pdbx_strand_id
1 'polypeptide(L)'
;AVSAAGLLALLWLWRKQRRPMTMPATFILLTVVVSSFMLTPLSSLLWQYFPLLDFTQFPWRFLSVQAFGGALATGALAMALPRPKYWLLPLIGLLLFSSLGRLKPDYLPLTDAEITAESLAQYEWFTGNIGTTISFEYLPPTVQPRPYTSGWLNSGNRWWVQPLSGELLSAELTNQRSSRQEWLLETAASAGSGQAVPSTLIFPTLYWPGWAAWIDGEQVEIRPSAGSGLIQLEVPAGRHEVVLRLMRTPVRLVAEWVSLTAVLLTIWLLVNRKERGERKENAGKNFASSAGYQPPFAVKKMQRRWLVLAGIALLAIGLRLWPSPTPPNNLRTWDFVQMGFLHPDVTGIPASSGAVLRGVTLSQTVIQPGESVQVMLQWDVPPAEDVTLALFSPAINWATDPNLPPPAALVQQTLPGDTAQMKFELHLAANAPTGLFVPRLTLANGRFLTPAGNSRDPLFLQPIRIVKVNNILVEVEQLTVRTVAVQQSAPDRLDVQLAWLTPQPLSQNYNVALRLTDAQGRFLRLVDVPPGYGFLPSSGWPTGQWVDDWLTIPLPPVAEGHALPFALVAQLYDVTEPNTAVLTRRLGELVAGENGLQFRPTEPKYELPEGIVLETAVFGDQIELQGYQLEQTKETLDLTLVWQAMQNGQTDYTRFVHLIAADAGGVPLAQVDSPPRYGSYPTSQWAAEEVVEDGVQLDLKGVPPGRYQLAVGFYQQTASQEFVQLPVFNKVGELLADGRFVLPITITIAP
;
A
#
# COMPACT_ATOMS: atom_id res chain seq x y z
N ALA A 1 -12.53 -27.28 -29.55
CA ALA A 1 -12.94 -28.22 -30.63
C ALA A 1 -12.65 -29.69 -30.28
N VAL A 2 -11.41 -30.07 -29.97
CA VAL A 2 -11.02 -31.47 -29.67
C VAL A 2 -11.80 -32.05 -28.48
N SER A 3 -11.88 -31.33 -27.36
CA SER A 3 -12.62 -31.78 -26.18
C SER A 3 -14.13 -31.91 -26.44
N ALA A 4 -14.71 -31.03 -27.26
CA ALA A 4 -16.12 -31.10 -27.65
C ALA A 4 -16.41 -32.34 -28.51
N ALA A 5 -15.51 -32.68 -29.44
CA ALA A 5 -15.59 -33.94 -30.20
C ALA A 5 -15.51 -35.16 -29.27
N GLY A 6 -14.70 -35.08 -28.21
CA GLY A 6 -14.63 -36.11 -27.16
C GLY A 6 -15.91 -36.29 -26.35
N LEU A 7 -16.59 -35.20 -26.01
CA LEU A 7 -17.92 -35.26 -25.38
C LEU A 7 -18.97 -35.88 -26.31
N LEU A 8 -18.96 -35.51 -27.59
CA LEU A 8 -19.85 -36.11 -28.59
C LEU A 8 -19.55 -37.61 -28.78
N ALA A 9 -18.28 -38.00 -28.73
CA ALA A 9 -17.87 -39.40 -28.75
C ALA A 9 -18.36 -40.19 -27.53
N LEU A 10 -18.34 -39.59 -26.33
CA LEU A 10 -18.92 -40.18 -25.12
C LEU A 10 -20.43 -40.41 -25.26
N LEU A 11 -21.16 -39.40 -25.74
CA LEU A 11 -22.61 -39.50 -25.98
C LEU A 11 -22.95 -40.53 -27.06
N TRP A 12 -22.14 -40.61 -28.11
CA TRP A 12 -22.29 -41.61 -29.18
C TRP A 12 -22.02 -43.03 -28.68
N LEU A 13 -20.95 -43.24 -27.91
CA LEU A 13 -20.63 -44.54 -27.30
C LEU A 13 -21.74 -45.01 -26.37
N TRP A 14 -22.30 -44.10 -25.56
CA TRP A 14 -23.45 -44.37 -24.71
C TRP A 14 -24.67 -44.80 -25.54
N ARG A 15 -25.06 -44.00 -26.54
CA ARG A 15 -26.23 -44.27 -27.40
C ARG A 15 -26.09 -45.55 -28.21
N LYS A 16 -24.89 -45.84 -28.74
CA LYS A 16 -24.61 -47.01 -29.58
C LYS A 16 -24.55 -48.31 -28.78
N GLN A 17 -23.99 -48.29 -27.56
CA GLN A 17 -23.83 -49.51 -26.76
C GLN A 17 -25.06 -49.87 -25.91
N ARG A 18 -26.07 -48.98 -25.81
CA ARG A 18 -27.27 -49.13 -24.94
C ARG A 18 -26.93 -49.56 -23.49
N ARG A 19 -25.75 -49.17 -23.01
CA ARG A 19 -25.30 -49.42 -21.63
C ARG A 19 -25.61 -48.19 -20.77
N PRO A 20 -25.92 -48.35 -19.48
CA PRO A 20 -26.03 -47.21 -18.58
C PRO A 20 -24.72 -46.42 -18.60
N MET A 21 -24.81 -45.09 -18.55
CA MET A 21 -23.63 -44.23 -18.44
C MET A 21 -22.83 -44.70 -17.23
N THR A 22 -21.61 -45.17 -17.48
CA THR A 22 -20.75 -45.60 -16.39
C THR A 22 -20.38 -44.36 -15.56
N MET A 23 -20.20 -44.52 -14.25
CA MET A 23 -19.78 -43.42 -13.35
C MET A 23 -18.67 -42.52 -13.94
N PRO A 24 -17.63 -43.04 -14.64
CA PRO A 24 -16.62 -42.21 -15.29
C PRO A 24 -17.16 -41.30 -16.40
N ALA A 25 -18.10 -41.77 -17.23
CA ALA A 25 -18.67 -40.96 -18.31
C ALA A 25 -19.53 -39.80 -17.77
N THR A 26 -20.31 -40.07 -16.72
CA THR A 26 -21.11 -39.05 -16.02
C THR A 26 -20.22 -38.02 -15.35
N PHE A 27 -19.15 -38.47 -14.70
CA PHE A 27 -18.16 -37.60 -14.09
C PHE A 27 -17.52 -36.65 -15.12
N ILE A 28 -17.08 -37.16 -16.27
CA ILE A 28 -16.47 -36.33 -17.33
C ILE A 28 -17.47 -35.30 -17.85
N LEU A 29 -18.70 -35.73 -18.17
CA LEU A 29 -19.73 -34.84 -18.69
C LEU A 29 -20.07 -33.74 -17.68
N LEU A 30 -20.36 -34.10 -16.43
CA LEU A 30 -20.68 -33.13 -15.38
C LEU A 30 -19.51 -32.18 -15.13
N THR A 31 -18.27 -32.68 -15.09
CA THR A 31 -17.08 -31.84 -14.89
C THR A 31 -17.00 -30.78 -15.98
N VAL A 32 -17.13 -31.15 -17.27
CA VAL A 32 -17.03 -30.16 -18.35
C VAL A 32 -18.24 -29.23 -18.37
N VAL A 33 -19.46 -29.75 -18.22
CA VAL A 33 -20.68 -28.92 -18.30
C VAL A 33 -20.76 -27.93 -17.14
N VAL A 34 -20.53 -28.38 -15.90
CA VAL A 34 -20.58 -27.52 -14.71
C VAL A 34 -19.46 -26.48 -14.75
N SER A 35 -18.22 -26.88 -15.07
CA SER A 35 -17.12 -25.91 -15.17
C SER A 35 -17.34 -24.90 -16.30
N SER A 36 -17.87 -25.33 -17.45
CA SER A 36 -18.29 -24.41 -18.52
C SER A 36 -19.39 -23.46 -18.07
N PHE A 37 -20.40 -23.94 -17.36
CA PHE A 37 -21.47 -23.09 -16.85
C PHE A 37 -20.93 -22.03 -15.89
N MET A 38 -20.07 -22.42 -14.94
CA MET A 38 -19.42 -21.53 -13.98
C MET A 38 -18.51 -20.48 -14.62
N LEU A 39 -18.00 -20.74 -15.83
CA LEU A 39 -17.20 -19.78 -16.62
C LEU A 39 -18.06 -18.70 -17.30
N THR A 40 -19.38 -18.90 -17.42
CA THR A 40 -20.27 -17.99 -18.15
C THR A 40 -21.07 -17.07 -17.22
N PRO A 41 -21.54 -15.90 -17.72
CA PRO A 41 -22.43 -15.01 -16.98
C PRO A 41 -23.74 -15.67 -16.50
N LEU A 42 -24.12 -16.82 -17.07
CA LEU A 42 -25.29 -17.59 -16.64
C LEU A 42 -25.17 -18.09 -15.19
N SER A 43 -23.95 -18.23 -14.67
CA SER A 43 -23.69 -18.63 -13.29
C SER A 43 -23.70 -17.46 -12.30
N SER A 44 -23.88 -16.21 -12.74
CA SER A 44 -23.79 -14.99 -11.90
C SER A 44 -24.62 -15.04 -10.62
N LEU A 45 -25.83 -15.60 -10.66
CA LEU A 45 -26.65 -15.80 -9.47
C LEU A 45 -25.97 -16.69 -8.43
N LEU A 46 -25.24 -17.73 -8.85
CA LEU A 46 -24.50 -18.56 -7.91
C LEU A 46 -23.38 -17.74 -7.25
N TRP A 47 -22.62 -16.99 -8.04
CA TRP A 47 -21.54 -16.13 -7.52
C TRP A 47 -22.05 -15.11 -6.50
N GLN A 48 -23.23 -14.51 -6.73
CA GLN A 48 -23.81 -13.50 -5.84
C GLN A 48 -24.34 -14.07 -4.52
N TYR A 49 -24.79 -15.33 -4.48
CA TYR A 49 -25.51 -15.88 -3.33
C TYR A 49 -24.80 -17.02 -2.60
N PHE A 50 -23.84 -17.71 -3.23
CA PHE A 50 -23.11 -18.79 -2.56
C PHE A 50 -21.89 -18.25 -1.81
N PRO A 51 -21.85 -18.37 -0.47
CA PRO A 51 -20.70 -17.95 0.31
C PRO A 51 -19.44 -18.70 -0.14
N LEU A 52 -18.28 -18.05 -0.03
CA LEU A 52 -16.96 -18.52 -0.48
C LEU A 52 -16.71 -18.52 -1.99
N LEU A 53 -17.71 -18.36 -2.86
CA LEU A 53 -17.44 -18.19 -4.30
C LEU A 53 -16.70 -16.88 -4.56
N ASP A 54 -17.03 -15.80 -3.85
CA ASP A 54 -16.31 -14.53 -3.93
C ASP A 54 -14.82 -14.67 -3.58
N PHE A 55 -14.47 -15.64 -2.71
CA PHE A 55 -13.08 -15.94 -2.38
C PHE A 55 -12.30 -16.57 -3.55
N THR A 56 -13.00 -17.21 -4.51
CA THR A 56 -12.33 -17.77 -5.70
C THR A 56 -11.90 -16.71 -6.72
N GLN A 57 -12.05 -15.42 -6.39
CA GLN A 57 -11.62 -14.20 -7.08
C GLN A 57 -12.17 -14.01 -8.51
N PHE A 58 -12.24 -15.07 -9.34
CA PHE A 58 -12.59 -14.97 -10.77
C PHE A 58 -13.20 -16.26 -11.36
N PRO A 59 -14.24 -16.17 -12.20
CA PRO A 59 -14.85 -17.31 -12.88
C PRO A 59 -13.88 -18.17 -13.71
N TRP A 60 -12.87 -17.55 -14.32
CA TRP A 60 -11.85 -18.26 -15.13
C TRP A 60 -11.06 -19.34 -14.36
N ARG A 61 -11.09 -19.37 -13.01
CA ARG A 61 -10.48 -20.47 -12.24
C ARG A 61 -11.12 -21.83 -12.53
N PHE A 62 -12.37 -21.85 -13.03
CA PHE A 62 -13.00 -23.07 -13.52
C PHE A 62 -12.41 -23.58 -14.83
N LEU A 63 -11.55 -22.80 -15.52
CA LEU A 63 -10.85 -23.24 -16.73
C LEU A 63 -9.93 -24.42 -16.43
N SER A 64 -9.27 -24.47 -15.27
CA SER A 64 -8.41 -25.59 -14.87
C SER A 64 -9.23 -26.88 -14.68
N VAL A 65 -10.41 -26.76 -14.06
CA VAL A 65 -11.36 -27.87 -13.88
C VAL A 65 -11.90 -28.33 -15.24
N GLN A 66 -12.24 -27.38 -16.12
CA GLN A 66 -12.69 -27.66 -17.48
C GLN A 66 -11.60 -28.31 -18.32
N ALA A 67 -10.35 -27.86 -18.21
CA ALA A 67 -9.20 -28.42 -18.92
C ALA A 67 -8.97 -29.88 -18.52
N PHE A 68 -9.07 -30.20 -17.23
CA PHE A 68 -9.03 -31.58 -16.73
C PHE A 68 -10.17 -32.43 -17.33
N GLY A 69 -11.41 -31.96 -17.25
CA GLY A 69 -12.54 -32.65 -17.87
C GLY A 69 -12.39 -32.81 -19.39
N GLY A 70 -11.87 -31.79 -20.06
CA GLY A 70 -11.61 -31.76 -21.50
C GLY A 70 -10.51 -32.71 -21.95
N ALA A 71 -9.49 -32.93 -21.12
CA ALA A 71 -8.46 -33.94 -21.34
C ALA A 71 -9.05 -35.35 -21.23
N LEU A 72 -9.89 -35.61 -20.21
CA LEU A 72 -10.59 -36.89 -20.06
C LEU A 72 -11.56 -37.15 -21.23
N ALA A 73 -12.31 -36.13 -21.66
CA ALA A 73 -13.19 -36.22 -22.82
C ALA A 73 -12.39 -36.54 -24.11
N THR A 74 -11.21 -35.94 -24.28
CA THR A 74 -10.30 -36.25 -25.40
C THR A 74 -9.82 -37.71 -25.35
N GLY A 75 -9.56 -38.25 -24.16
CA GLY A 75 -9.27 -39.67 -23.98
C GLY A 75 -10.43 -40.57 -24.42
N ALA A 76 -11.67 -40.16 -24.13
CA ALA A 76 -12.85 -40.89 -24.57
C ALA A 76 -13.06 -40.84 -26.10
N LEU A 77 -12.63 -39.78 -26.78
CA LEU A 77 -12.58 -39.71 -28.25
C LEU A 77 -11.74 -40.85 -28.82
N ALA A 78 -10.59 -41.16 -28.20
CA ALA A 78 -9.73 -42.27 -28.62
C ALA A 78 -10.48 -43.61 -28.55
N MET A 79 -11.32 -43.80 -27.52
CA MET A 79 -12.10 -45.02 -27.32
C MET A 79 -13.25 -45.19 -28.33
N ALA A 80 -13.75 -44.10 -28.92
CA ALA A 80 -14.78 -44.16 -29.95
C ALA A 80 -14.23 -44.47 -31.35
N LEU A 81 -12.93 -44.26 -31.57
CA LEU A 81 -12.27 -44.47 -32.84
C LEU A 81 -11.85 -45.95 -33.06
N PRO A 82 -11.84 -46.42 -34.31
CA PRO A 82 -11.42 -47.78 -34.62
C PRO A 82 -9.96 -47.98 -34.24
N ARG A 83 -9.68 -49.08 -33.52
CA ARG A 83 -8.36 -49.44 -32.99
C ARG A 83 -7.78 -48.32 -32.08
N PRO A 84 -8.38 -48.09 -30.88
CA PRO A 84 -8.15 -46.92 -30.02
C PRO A 84 -6.67 -46.67 -29.67
N LYS A 85 -5.89 -47.74 -29.55
CA LYS A 85 -4.45 -47.68 -29.27
C LYS A 85 -3.62 -46.88 -30.30
N TYR A 86 -4.09 -46.71 -31.53
CA TYR A 86 -3.38 -45.94 -32.56
C TYR A 86 -3.71 -44.46 -32.54
N TRP A 87 -4.83 -44.07 -31.93
CA TRP A 87 -5.29 -42.68 -31.88
C TRP A 87 -4.78 -41.92 -30.65
N LEU A 88 -4.24 -42.64 -29.66
CA LEU A 88 -3.73 -42.04 -28.43
C LEU A 88 -2.71 -40.93 -28.69
N LEU A 89 -1.63 -41.21 -29.43
CA LEU A 89 -0.56 -40.25 -29.67
C LEU A 89 -0.94 -39.12 -30.63
N PRO A 90 -1.65 -39.36 -31.75
CA PRO A 90 -2.18 -38.28 -32.57
C PRO A 90 -3.07 -37.31 -31.80
N LEU A 91 -3.93 -37.82 -30.91
CA LEU A 91 -4.81 -36.97 -30.10
C LEU A 91 -4.03 -36.18 -29.04
N ILE A 92 -3.03 -36.78 -28.39
CA ILE A 92 -2.11 -36.06 -27.50
C ILE A 92 -1.35 -34.99 -28.27
N GLY A 93 -0.80 -35.31 -29.44
CA GLY A 93 -0.06 -34.37 -30.29
C GLY A 93 -0.93 -33.22 -30.79
N LEU A 94 -2.16 -33.49 -31.21
CA LEU A 94 -3.14 -32.48 -31.59
C LEU A 94 -3.51 -31.58 -30.41
N LEU A 95 -3.73 -32.16 -29.22
CA LEU A 95 -4.03 -31.40 -28.01
C LEU A 95 -2.86 -30.48 -27.62
N LEU A 96 -1.63 -31.01 -27.61
CA LEU A 96 -0.41 -30.24 -27.36
C LEU A 96 -0.21 -29.15 -28.42
N PHE A 97 -0.36 -29.44 -29.72
CA PHE A 97 -0.22 -28.43 -30.77
C PHE A 97 -1.31 -27.35 -30.69
N SER A 98 -2.55 -27.74 -30.39
CA SER A 98 -3.65 -26.76 -30.23
C SER A 98 -3.48 -25.87 -29.01
N SER A 99 -2.82 -26.37 -27.96
CA SER A 99 -2.60 -25.62 -26.72
C SER A 99 -1.29 -24.81 -26.73
N LEU A 100 -0.23 -25.38 -27.31
CA LEU A 100 1.16 -24.86 -27.23
C LEU A 100 1.74 -24.40 -28.58
N GLY A 101 1.20 -24.87 -29.72
CA GLY A 101 1.82 -24.62 -31.03
C GLY A 101 1.79 -23.16 -31.48
N ARG A 102 0.88 -22.36 -30.93
CA ARG A 102 0.76 -20.91 -31.19
C ARG A 102 1.32 -20.04 -30.06
N LEU A 103 1.80 -20.63 -28.97
CA LEU A 103 2.42 -19.88 -27.89
C LEU A 103 3.74 -19.30 -28.41
N LYS A 104 3.87 -17.98 -28.31
CA LYS A 104 5.12 -17.24 -28.48
C LYS A 104 5.49 -16.67 -27.10
N PRO A 105 5.97 -17.50 -26.17
CA PRO A 105 6.32 -17.03 -24.84
C PRO A 105 7.53 -16.10 -24.91
N ASP A 106 7.40 -14.93 -24.30
CA ASP A 106 8.54 -14.06 -24.02
C ASP A 106 9.17 -14.53 -22.71
N TYR A 107 10.33 -15.18 -22.81
CA TYR A 107 11.04 -15.69 -21.64
C TYR A 107 11.90 -14.61 -21.02
N LEU A 108 11.87 -14.55 -19.69
CA LEU A 108 12.83 -13.79 -18.92
C LEU A 108 13.96 -14.69 -18.48
N PRO A 109 15.21 -14.33 -18.77
CA PRO A 109 16.36 -15.14 -18.41
C PRO A 109 16.71 -14.93 -16.93
N LEU A 110 15.90 -15.50 -16.04
CA LEU A 110 16.13 -15.48 -14.59
C LEU A 110 16.89 -16.72 -14.15
N THR A 111 17.84 -16.52 -13.24
CA THR A 111 18.56 -17.59 -12.54
C THR A 111 18.14 -17.67 -11.07
N ASP A 112 18.33 -18.82 -10.44
CA ASP A 112 18.03 -18.99 -9.00
C ASP A 112 18.75 -17.96 -8.12
N ALA A 113 19.96 -17.53 -8.53
CA ALA A 113 20.76 -16.53 -7.82
C ALA A 113 20.13 -15.12 -7.84
N GLU A 114 19.26 -14.83 -8.80
CA GLU A 114 18.59 -13.54 -8.93
C GLU A 114 17.28 -13.47 -8.12
N ILE A 115 16.79 -14.61 -7.65
CA ILE A 115 15.60 -14.69 -6.81
C ILE A 115 16.05 -14.63 -5.35
N THR A 116 16.08 -13.41 -4.82
CA THR A 116 16.46 -13.12 -3.43
C THR A 116 15.28 -12.48 -2.70
N ALA A 117 15.36 -12.40 -1.37
CA ALA A 117 14.35 -11.68 -0.60
C ALA A 117 14.28 -10.19 -1.00
N GLU A 118 15.41 -9.59 -1.38
CA GLU A 118 15.47 -8.21 -1.83
C GLU A 118 14.87 -8.01 -3.21
N SER A 119 15.19 -8.87 -4.20
CA SER A 119 14.58 -8.72 -5.53
C SER A 119 13.07 -9.00 -5.51
N LEU A 120 12.59 -9.91 -4.67
CA LEU A 120 11.16 -10.12 -4.45
C LEU A 120 10.52 -8.89 -3.79
N ALA A 121 11.12 -8.33 -2.75
CA ALA A 121 10.59 -7.13 -2.11
C ALA A 121 10.65 -5.92 -3.05
N GLN A 122 11.66 -5.80 -3.91
CA GLN A 122 11.72 -4.77 -4.95
C GLN A 122 10.60 -4.96 -5.97
N TYR A 123 10.25 -6.19 -6.34
CA TYR A 123 9.05 -6.46 -7.15
C TYR A 123 7.76 -6.00 -6.43
N GLU A 124 7.65 -6.27 -5.12
CA GLU A 124 6.51 -5.81 -4.33
C GLU A 124 6.42 -4.28 -4.31
N TRP A 125 7.55 -3.62 -4.04
CA TRP A 125 7.70 -2.17 -4.07
C TRP A 125 7.42 -1.57 -5.46
N PHE A 126 7.87 -2.22 -6.53
CA PHE A 126 7.70 -1.74 -7.91
C PHE A 126 6.32 -2.06 -8.50
N THR A 127 5.54 -2.97 -7.92
CA THR A 127 4.19 -3.31 -8.41
C THR A 127 3.07 -2.91 -7.47
N GLY A 128 3.41 -2.60 -6.22
CA GLY A 128 2.48 -2.41 -5.11
C GLY A 128 1.87 -3.70 -4.58
N ASN A 129 2.14 -4.87 -5.19
CA ASN A 129 1.66 -6.15 -4.67
C ASN A 129 2.47 -6.50 -3.42
N ILE A 130 1.81 -6.80 -2.30
CA ILE A 130 2.50 -7.28 -1.10
C ILE A 130 2.31 -8.78 -0.96
N GLY A 131 3.41 -9.48 -0.68
CA GLY A 131 3.49 -10.93 -0.69
C GLY A 131 3.74 -11.48 -2.09
N THR A 132 4.08 -12.76 -2.18
CA THR A 132 4.25 -13.48 -3.45
C THR A 132 2.89 -13.77 -4.14
N THR A 133 1.85 -12.98 -3.87
CA THR A 133 0.46 -13.15 -4.33
C THR A 133 -0.07 -11.86 -4.95
N ILE A 134 -1.35 -11.85 -5.33
CA ILE A 134 -1.99 -10.69 -5.94
C ILE A 134 -2.50 -9.75 -4.83
N SER A 135 -2.23 -8.45 -4.97
CA SER A 135 -2.90 -7.38 -4.21
C SER A 135 -3.09 -7.71 -2.72
N PHE A 136 -1.98 -7.95 -2.01
CA PHE A 136 -1.93 -7.98 -0.53
C PHE A 136 -2.88 -8.98 0.16
N GLU A 137 -3.33 -10.04 -0.53
CA GLU A 137 -4.33 -11.02 -0.05
C GLU A 137 -4.03 -11.64 1.33
N TYR A 138 -2.75 -11.75 1.70
CA TYR A 138 -2.30 -12.31 2.98
C TYR A 138 -1.84 -11.27 3.99
N LEU A 139 -2.05 -9.98 3.70
CA LEU A 139 -1.77 -8.93 4.67
C LEU A 139 -2.82 -9.01 5.80
N PRO A 140 -2.40 -9.12 7.07
CA PRO A 140 -3.35 -9.15 8.18
C PRO A 140 -4.22 -7.89 8.20
N PRO A 141 -5.51 -7.98 8.59
CA PRO A 141 -6.39 -6.82 8.68
C PRO A 141 -5.96 -5.80 9.74
N THR A 142 -5.04 -6.19 10.64
CA THR A 142 -4.42 -5.32 11.65
C THR A 142 -3.36 -4.39 11.07
N VAL A 143 -3.00 -4.55 9.79
CA VAL A 143 -2.07 -3.65 9.08
C VAL A 143 -2.87 -2.53 8.42
N GLN A 144 -2.96 -1.38 9.08
CA GLN A 144 -3.69 -0.19 8.61
C GLN A 144 -2.91 1.10 8.92
N PRO A 145 -2.78 2.03 7.96
CA PRO A 145 -3.06 1.87 6.54
C PRO A 145 -2.17 0.80 5.91
N ARG A 146 -2.62 0.27 4.77
CA ARG A 146 -1.82 -0.66 3.97
C ARG A 146 -0.54 0.07 3.49
N PRO A 147 0.67 -0.44 3.78
CA PRO A 147 1.89 0.06 3.14
C PRO A 147 1.96 -0.42 1.68
N TYR A 148 2.81 0.19 0.84
CA TYR A 148 3.14 -0.35 -0.50
C TYR A 148 4.54 -0.95 -0.57
N THR A 149 5.33 -0.81 0.50
CA THR A 149 6.63 -1.43 0.63
C THR A 149 6.86 -1.93 2.04
N SER A 150 7.71 -2.94 2.17
CA SER A 150 8.23 -3.33 3.47
C SER A 150 9.24 -2.26 3.93
N GLY A 151 9.06 -1.70 5.13
CA GLY A 151 9.90 -0.59 5.62
C GLY A 151 11.41 -0.87 5.60
N TRP A 152 11.82 -2.15 5.69
CA TRP A 152 13.22 -2.53 5.59
C TRP A 152 13.88 -2.24 4.24
N LEU A 153 13.11 -2.16 3.14
CA LEU A 153 13.68 -1.81 1.84
C LEU A 153 14.23 -0.39 1.80
N ASN A 154 13.66 0.50 2.62
CA ASN A 154 14.11 1.87 2.74
C ASN A 154 15.43 1.96 3.50
N SER A 155 15.57 1.21 4.59
CA SER A 155 16.79 1.21 5.42
C SER A 155 17.88 0.26 4.93
N GLY A 156 17.50 -0.78 4.17
CA GLY A 156 18.37 -1.91 3.84
C GLY A 156 18.54 -2.92 4.98
N ASN A 157 17.90 -2.71 6.14
CA ASN A 157 18.00 -3.60 7.30
C ASN A 157 16.68 -4.32 7.57
N ARG A 158 16.62 -5.61 7.22
CA ARG A 158 15.43 -6.47 7.37
C ARG A 158 15.15 -6.90 8.80
N TRP A 159 16.19 -7.24 9.54
CA TRP A 159 16.06 -7.92 10.84
C TRP A 159 16.34 -6.94 11.97
N TRP A 160 15.45 -5.97 12.12
CA TRP A 160 15.54 -4.98 13.17
C TRP A 160 14.37 -5.13 14.16
N VAL A 161 14.68 -5.06 15.46
CA VAL A 161 13.70 -5.08 16.54
C VAL A 161 13.56 -3.66 17.06
N GLN A 162 12.32 -3.18 17.18
CA GLN A 162 12.03 -1.81 17.60
C GLN A 162 11.54 -1.80 19.04
N PRO A 163 12.22 -1.10 19.97
CA PRO A 163 11.64 -0.82 21.27
C PRO A 163 10.54 0.24 21.12
N LEU A 164 9.34 -0.04 21.61
CA LEU A 164 8.28 0.96 21.80
C LEU A 164 8.39 1.67 23.16
N SER A 165 8.78 0.91 24.16
CA SER A 165 9.04 1.39 25.52
C SER A 165 10.15 0.54 26.14
N GLY A 166 10.85 1.14 27.11
CA GLY A 166 12.10 0.59 27.62
C GLY A 166 13.24 0.75 26.62
N GLU A 167 14.42 0.29 27.01
CA GLU A 167 15.64 0.41 26.21
C GLU A 167 16.09 -0.97 25.73
N LEU A 168 16.35 -1.08 24.43
CA LEU A 168 16.92 -2.27 23.79
C LEU A 168 18.41 -2.01 23.56
N LEU A 169 19.27 -2.77 24.25
CA LEU A 169 20.72 -2.65 24.16
C LEU A 169 21.26 -3.44 22.97
N SER A 170 20.72 -4.65 22.72
CA SER A 170 21.10 -5.46 21.55
C SER A 170 19.98 -6.41 21.13
N ALA A 171 19.96 -6.74 19.84
CA ALA A 171 19.09 -7.76 19.27
C ALA A 171 19.82 -8.49 18.13
N GLU A 172 20.06 -9.78 18.31
CA GLU A 172 20.72 -10.64 17.32
C GLU A 172 19.80 -11.78 16.89
N LEU A 173 19.56 -11.90 15.58
CA LEU A 173 18.85 -13.05 15.01
C LEU A 173 19.84 -14.21 14.82
N THR A 174 19.78 -15.21 15.69
CA THR A 174 20.73 -16.33 15.70
C THR A 174 20.31 -17.46 14.75
N ASN A 175 19.01 -17.63 14.52
CA ASN A 175 18.49 -18.64 13.62
C ASN A 175 17.19 -18.19 12.97
N GLN A 176 17.05 -18.49 11.67
CA GLN A 176 15.89 -18.10 10.90
C GLN A 176 15.43 -19.22 9.97
N ARG A 177 14.14 -19.54 10.04
CA ARG A 177 13.41 -20.36 9.08
C ARG A 177 12.09 -19.68 8.73
N SER A 178 11.38 -20.20 7.73
CA SER A 178 10.07 -19.67 7.33
C SER A 178 9.00 -19.69 8.44
N SER A 179 9.14 -20.58 9.42
CA SER A 179 8.18 -20.80 10.51
C SER A 179 8.81 -20.66 11.91
N ARG A 180 10.06 -20.20 12.01
CA ARG A 180 10.75 -20.07 13.30
C ARG A 180 11.81 -18.99 13.24
N GLN A 181 11.91 -18.18 14.28
CA GLN A 181 12.99 -17.23 14.51
C GLN A 181 13.50 -17.39 15.94
N GLU A 182 14.81 -17.32 16.13
CA GLU A 182 15.46 -17.33 17.44
C GLU A 182 16.27 -16.05 17.55
N TRP A 183 16.00 -15.29 18.61
CA TRP A 183 16.60 -14.00 18.89
C TRP A 183 17.31 -14.05 20.22
N LEU A 184 18.51 -13.48 20.27
CA LEU A 184 19.20 -13.16 21.51
C LEU A 184 19.07 -11.65 21.75
N LEU A 185 18.39 -11.28 22.82
CA LEU A 185 18.08 -9.89 23.14
C LEU A 185 18.72 -9.48 24.46
N GLU A 186 19.08 -8.21 24.58
CA GLU A 186 19.50 -7.59 25.82
C GLU A 186 18.76 -6.27 26.01
N THR A 187 18.00 -6.15 27.09
CA THR A 187 17.22 -4.97 27.46
C THR A 187 17.80 -4.33 28.73
N ALA A 188 17.74 -3.01 28.82
CA ALA A 188 18.25 -2.32 30.01
C ALA A 188 17.34 -2.52 31.22
N ALA A 189 17.92 -2.56 32.42
CA ALA A 189 17.15 -2.46 33.65
C ALA A 189 16.67 -1.02 33.85
N SER A 190 15.39 -0.84 34.19
CA SER A 190 14.81 0.49 34.41
C SER A 190 15.58 1.25 35.49
N ALA A 191 16.22 2.36 35.11
CA ALA A 191 16.94 3.22 36.03
C ALA A 191 15.95 4.11 36.80
N GLY A 192 15.57 3.73 38.02
CA GLY A 192 14.93 4.69 38.93
C GLY A 192 13.97 4.14 39.99
N SER A 193 13.49 2.90 39.87
CA SER A 193 12.67 2.29 40.92
C SER A 193 12.98 0.80 40.96
N GLY A 194 13.10 0.19 42.14
CA GLY A 194 13.56 -1.20 42.33
C GLY A 194 12.68 -2.30 41.72
N GLN A 195 11.81 -1.99 40.76
CA GLN A 195 11.08 -2.93 39.92
C GLN A 195 11.58 -2.83 38.46
N ALA A 196 12.05 -3.95 37.92
CA ALA A 196 12.37 -4.06 36.51
C ALA A 196 11.09 -3.89 35.67
N VAL A 197 10.97 -2.76 34.98
CA VAL A 197 9.90 -2.54 34.01
C VAL A 197 10.26 -3.29 32.72
N PRO A 198 9.37 -4.14 32.17
CA PRO A 198 9.64 -4.84 30.92
C PRO A 198 9.69 -3.85 29.74
N SER A 199 10.50 -4.17 28.73
CA SER A 199 10.55 -3.45 27.47
C SER A 199 9.49 -4.00 26.51
N THR A 200 8.72 -3.12 25.88
CA THR A 200 7.78 -3.53 24.82
C THR A 200 8.50 -3.50 23.48
N LEU A 201 8.64 -4.65 22.83
CA LEU A 201 9.40 -4.79 21.58
C LEU A 201 8.49 -5.21 20.42
N ILE A 202 8.74 -4.62 19.23
CA ILE A 202 8.15 -5.03 17.96
C ILE A 202 9.19 -5.80 17.15
N PHE A 203 8.79 -6.97 16.64
CA PHE A 203 9.59 -7.83 15.78
C PHE A 203 9.22 -7.65 14.31
N PRO A 204 10.17 -7.80 13.37
CA PRO A 204 9.97 -7.55 11.94
C PRO A 204 9.24 -8.72 11.24
N THR A 205 8.17 -9.22 11.86
CA THR A 205 7.31 -10.30 11.38
C THR A 205 5.87 -9.92 11.61
N LEU A 206 5.04 -9.98 10.57
CA LEU A 206 3.61 -9.73 10.67
C LEU A 206 2.93 -10.78 11.56
N TYR A 207 2.04 -10.33 12.42
CA TYR A 207 1.20 -11.21 13.22
C TYR A 207 0.26 -12.00 12.30
N TRP A 208 0.21 -13.31 12.50
CA TRP A 208 -0.72 -14.21 11.80
C TRP A 208 -1.22 -15.28 12.77
N PRO A 209 -2.50 -15.69 12.69
CA PRO A 209 -3.03 -16.76 13.54
C PRO A 209 -2.15 -18.02 13.51
N GLY A 210 -1.61 -18.38 14.68
CA GLY A 210 -0.72 -19.52 14.87
C GLY A 210 0.71 -19.15 15.24
N TRP A 211 1.15 -17.90 15.08
CA TRP A 211 2.40 -17.47 15.72
C TRP A 211 2.28 -17.52 17.24
N ALA A 212 3.35 -17.93 17.90
CA ALA A 212 3.52 -17.93 19.35
C ALA A 212 4.97 -17.57 19.70
N ALA A 213 5.19 -17.06 20.90
CA ALA A 213 6.51 -16.69 21.40
C ALA A 213 6.85 -17.42 22.70
N TRP A 214 8.15 -17.64 22.91
CA TRP A 214 8.72 -18.11 24.16
C TRP A 214 9.89 -17.21 24.56
N ILE A 215 10.01 -16.90 25.85
CA ILE A 215 11.16 -16.22 26.46
C ILE A 215 11.81 -17.22 27.41
N ASP A 216 13.07 -17.57 27.17
CA ASP A 216 13.83 -18.56 27.96
C ASP A 216 13.09 -19.90 28.17
N GLY A 217 12.28 -20.29 27.18
CA GLY A 217 11.48 -21.51 27.19
C GLY A 217 10.08 -21.38 27.79
N GLU A 218 9.74 -20.27 28.43
CA GLU A 218 8.38 -19.99 28.92
C GLU A 218 7.54 -19.32 27.84
N GLN A 219 6.33 -19.81 27.61
CA GLN A 219 5.45 -19.25 26.59
C GLN A 219 4.88 -17.89 27.04
N VAL A 220 4.97 -16.89 26.18
CA VAL A 220 4.45 -15.55 26.43
C VAL A 220 3.37 -15.17 25.43
N GLU A 221 2.53 -14.22 25.80
CA GLU A 221 1.51 -13.67 24.91
C GLU A 221 2.16 -12.77 23.84
N ILE A 222 1.62 -12.85 22.62
CA ILE A 222 1.95 -11.94 21.54
C ILE A 222 0.69 -11.25 21.06
N ARG A 223 0.84 -10.01 20.60
CA ARG A 223 -0.25 -9.23 20.00
C ARG A 223 0.22 -8.55 18.72
N PRO A 224 -0.69 -8.27 17.77
CA PRO A 224 -0.37 -7.37 16.67
C PRO A 224 -0.18 -5.95 17.22
N SER A 225 0.93 -5.31 16.87
CA SER A 225 1.13 -3.89 17.11
C SER A 225 0.08 -3.08 16.35
N ALA A 226 -0.49 -2.07 17.00
CA ALA A 226 -1.49 -1.18 16.40
C ALA A 226 -0.95 -0.59 15.09
N GLY A 227 -1.76 -0.58 14.04
CA GLY A 227 -1.45 -0.06 12.71
C GLY A 227 -0.41 -0.85 11.88
N SER A 228 0.76 -1.18 12.42
CA SER A 228 1.79 -1.93 11.67
C SER A 228 1.48 -3.42 11.52
N GLY A 229 0.68 -3.99 12.43
CA GLY A 229 0.33 -5.41 12.47
C GLY A 229 1.51 -6.36 12.68
N LEU A 230 2.67 -5.83 13.07
CA LEU A 230 3.87 -6.60 13.43
C LEU A 230 3.70 -7.27 14.80
N ILE A 231 4.43 -8.35 15.05
CA ILE A 231 4.41 -9.05 16.33
C ILE A 231 5.00 -8.15 17.41
N GLN A 232 4.21 -7.90 18.46
CA GLN A 232 4.60 -7.18 19.66
C GLN A 232 4.56 -8.12 20.87
N LEU A 233 5.57 -8.03 21.73
CA LEU A 233 5.59 -8.70 23.03
C LEU A 233 6.41 -7.92 24.06
N GLU A 234 6.16 -8.20 25.34
CA GLU A 234 6.90 -7.64 26.47
C GLU A 234 8.06 -8.56 26.84
N VAL A 235 9.26 -7.98 26.93
CA VAL A 235 10.48 -8.70 27.30
C VAL A 235 11.00 -8.14 28.62
N PRO A 236 11.21 -8.98 29.65
CA PRO A 236 11.78 -8.53 30.92
C PRO A 236 13.15 -7.87 30.75
N ALA A 237 13.60 -7.15 31.78
CA ALA A 237 14.93 -6.55 31.79
C ALA A 237 16.02 -7.64 31.86
N GLY A 238 17.06 -7.49 31.04
CA GLY A 238 18.21 -8.38 31.02
C GLY A 238 18.38 -9.09 29.68
N ARG A 239 19.12 -10.21 29.72
CA ARG A 239 19.48 -10.98 28.52
C ARG A 239 18.56 -12.19 28.40
N HIS A 240 17.91 -12.32 27.25
CA HIS A 240 16.87 -13.32 27.02
C HIS A 240 17.00 -13.98 25.65
N GLU A 241 16.67 -15.27 25.58
CA GLU A 241 16.42 -15.97 24.31
C GLU A 241 14.92 -15.87 23.99
N VAL A 242 14.60 -15.23 22.86
CA VAL A 242 13.23 -15.10 22.37
C VAL A 242 13.04 -15.97 21.14
N VAL A 243 12.12 -16.92 21.20
CA VAL A 243 11.78 -17.81 20.08
C VAL A 243 10.40 -17.47 19.57
N LEU A 244 10.28 -17.09 18.30
CA LEU A 244 9.01 -16.97 17.60
C LEU A 244 8.79 -18.24 16.77
N ARG A 245 7.61 -18.87 16.84
CA ARG A 245 7.29 -20.06 16.04
C ARG A 245 5.86 -20.03 15.51
N LEU A 246 5.72 -20.35 14.22
CA LEU A 246 4.42 -20.56 13.58
C LEU A 246 3.94 -21.99 13.85
N MET A 247 2.93 -22.10 14.70
CA MET A 247 2.26 -23.35 15.08
C MET A 247 1.15 -23.72 14.08
N ARG A 248 0.67 -24.96 14.17
CA ARG A 248 -0.50 -25.39 13.42
C ARG A 248 -1.75 -24.74 14.01
N THR A 249 -2.55 -24.13 13.16
CA THR A 249 -3.89 -23.68 13.55
C THR A 249 -4.85 -24.87 13.61
N PRO A 250 -5.95 -24.79 14.38
CA PRO A 250 -6.98 -25.84 14.39
C PRO A 250 -7.51 -26.16 12.98
N VAL A 251 -7.68 -25.12 12.14
CA VAL A 251 -8.12 -25.28 10.74
C VAL A 251 -7.12 -26.08 9.92
N ARG A 252 -5.82 -25.77 10.02
CA ARG A 252 -4.76 -26.52 9.32
C ARG A 252 -4.74 -27.98 9.78
N LEU A 253 -4.88 -28.23 11.08
CA LEU A 253 -4.91 -29.59 11.62
C LEU A 253 -6.09 -30.41 11.05
N VAL A 254 -7.29 -29.83 11.01
CA VAL A 254 -8.46 -30.51 10.42
C VAL A 254 -8.25 -30.76 8.92
N ALA A 255 -7.72 -29.79 8.17
CA ALA A 255 -7.44 -29.94 6.74
C ALA A 255 -6.39 -31.03 6.44
N GLU A 256 -5.35 -31.13 7.28
CA GLU A 256 -4.35 -32.20 7.22
C GLU A 256 -5.01 -33.57 7.43
N TRP A 257 -5.89 -33.71 8.42
CA TRP A 257 -6.63 -34.96 8.68
C TRP A 257 -7.58 -35.36 7.55
N VAL A 258 -8.31 -34.40 6.98
CA VAL A 258 -9.19 -34.63 5.83
C VAL A 258 -8.37 -35.10 4.63
N SER A 259 -7.23 -34.45 4.37
CA SER A 259 -6.34 -34.80 3.26
C SER A 259 -5.75 -36.21 3.42
N LEU A 260 -5.26 -36.54 4.63
CA LEU A 260 -4.74 -37.87 4.93
C LEU A 260 -5.83 -38.94 4.76
N THR A 261 -7.03 -38.68 5.26
CA THR A 261 -8.17 -39.58 5.12
C THR A 261 -8.53 -39.81 3.65
N ALA A 262 -8.51 -38.77 2.82
CA ALA A 262 -8.76 -38.88 1.38
C ALA A 262 -7.70 -39.72 0.65
N VAL A 263 -6.42 -39.56 1.00
CA VAL A 263 -5.33 -40.38 0.46
C VAL A 263 -5.51 -41.85 0.85
N LEU A 264 -5.78 -42.12 2.13
CA LEU A 264 -6.00 -43.49 2.63
C LEU A 264 -7.22 -44.15 1.97
N LEU A 265 -8.32 -43.40 1.82
CA LEU A 265 -9.51 -43.87 1.10
C LEU A 265 -9.19 -44.20 -0.37
N THR A 266 -8.39 -43.36 -1.03
CA THR A 266 -7.99 -43.57 -2.42
C THR A 266 -7.15 -44.84 -2.57
N ILE A 267 -6.17 -45.03 -1.69
CA ILE A 267 -5.35 -46.25 -1.66
C ILE A 267 -6.23 -47.48 -1.43
N TRP A 268 -7.14 -47.42 -0.44
CA TRP A 268 -8.07 -48.50 -0.13
C TRP A 268 -8.97 -48.86 -1.32
N LEU A 269 -9.51 -47.89 -2.04
CA LEU A 269 -10.32 -48.10 -3.25
C LEU A 269 -9.53 -48.75 -4.40
N LEU A 270 -8.24 -48.41 -4.53
CA LEU A 270 -7.36 -48.97 -5.56
C LEU A 270 -6.97 -50.42 -5.25
N VAL A 271 -6.64 -50.71 -3.99
CA VAL A 271 -6.24 -52.05 -3.54
C VAL A 271 -7.42 -53.03 -3.58
N ASN A 272 -8.59 -52.64 -3.08
CA ASN A 272 -9.78 -53.50 -3.05
C ASN A 272 -10.35 -53.83 -4.43
N ARG A 273 -10.03 -53.04 -5.46
CA ARG A 273 -10.39 -53.37 -6.86
C ARG A 273 -9.55 -54.51 -7.43
N LYS A 274 -8.30 -54.65 -6.98
CA LYS A 274 -7.40 -55.72 -7.45
C LYS A 274 -7.89 -57.10 -6.97
N GLU A 275 -8.30 -57.20 -5.71
CA GLU A 275 -8.83 -58.45 -5.14
C GLU A 275 -10.20 -58.85 -5.71
N ARG A 276 -11.08 -57.89 -6.02
CA ARG A 276 -12.37 -58.18 -6.69
C ARG A 276 -12.22 -58.54 -8.17
N GLY A 277 -11.18 -58.03 -8.84
CA GLY A 277 -10.82 -58.41 -10.21
C GLY A 277 -10.31 -59.85 -10.30
N GLU A 278 -9.39 -60.23 -9.41
CA GLU A 278 -8.83 -61.59 -9.36
C GLU A 278 -9.87 -62.65 -8.94
N ARG A 279 -10.84 -62.30 -8.08
CA ARG A 279 -11.97 -63.20 -7.74
C ARG A 279 -12.95 -63.43 -8.90
N LYS A 280 -13.16 -62.46 -9.79
CA LYS A 280 -13.99 -62.65 -11.00
C LYS A 280 -13.24 -63.39 -12.11
N GLU A 281 -11.93 -63.25 -12.20
CA GLU A 281 -11.11 -63.96 -13.18
C GLU A 281 -10.94 -65.45 -12.84
N ASN A 282 -10.99 -65.83 -11.55
CA ASN A 282 -10.99 -67.23 -11.14
C ASN A 282 -12.38 -67.92 -11.20
N ALA A 283 -13.49 -67.18 -11.26
CA ALA A 283 -14.83 -67.76 -11.43
C ALA A 283 -15.23 -67.96 -12.91
N GLY A 284 -14.48 -67.41 -13.87
CA GLY A 284 -14.74 -67.48 -15.32
C GLY A 284 -13.83 -68.43 -16.11
N LYS A 285 -12.99 -69.23 -15.45
CA LYS A 285 -11.94 -70.03 -16.11
C LYS A 285 -12.42 -71.25 -16.92
N ASN A 286 -13.72 -71.52 -17.01
CA ASN A 286 -14.25 -72.61 -17.84
C ASN A 286 -14.81 -72.19 -19.21
N PHE A 287 -14.66 -70.93 -19.66
CA PHE A 287 -15.27 -70.52 -20.94
C PHE A 287 -14.48 -69.54 -21.85
N ALA A 288 -13.15 -69.46 -21.77
CA ALA A 288 -12.39 -68.61 -22.69
C ALA A 288 -11.01 -69.18 -23.05
N SER A 289 -10.98 -70.21 -23.90
CA SER A 289 -9.76 -70.68 -24.62
C SER A 289 -9.71 -70.22 -26.09
N SER A 290 -10.48 -69.21 -26.51
CA SER A 290 -10.50 -68.75 -27.92
C SER A 290 -10.36 -67.24 -28.17
N ALA A 291 -10.00 -66.43 -27.17
CA ALA A 291 -9.68 -65.02 -27.42
C ALA A 291 -8.48 -64.58 -26.54
N GLY A 292 -7.34 -64.37 -27.19
CA GLY A 292 -6.08 -63.98 -26.55
C GLY A 292 -6.15 -62.64 -25.82
N TYR A 293 -6.45 -62.68 -24.53
CA TYR A 293 -6.27 -61.57 -23.62
C TYR A 293 -4.86 -61.65 -23.03
N GLN A 294 -3.91 -60.94 -23.65
CA GLN A 294 -2.59 -60.64 -23.06
C GLN A 294 -2.69 -59.37 -22.20
N PRO A 295 -1.86 -59.24 -21.15
CA PRO A 295 -1.91 -58.09 -20.24
C PRO A 295 -1.79 -56.77 -21.04
N PRO A 296 -2.51 -55.69 -20.67
CA PRO A 296 -2.55 -54.44 -21.45
C PRO A 296 -1.21 -53.71 -21.55
N PHE A 297 -0.19 -54.16 -20.80
CA PHE A 297 1.11 -53.52 -20.66
C PHE A 297 2.28 -54.28 -21.28
N ALA A 298 2.03 -55.28 -22.12
CA ALA A 298 3.06 -55.75 -23.05
C ALA A 298 3.18 -54.74 -24.21
N VAL A 299 3.92 -53.65 -23.98
CA VAL A 299 4.22 -52.62 -24.98
C VAL A 299 4.89 -53.30 -26.19
N LYS A 300 4.12 -53.60 -27.24
CA LYS A 300 4.66 -54.22 -28.46
C LYS A 300 5.74 -53.30 -29.05
N LYS A 301 6.70 -53.87 -29.78
CA LYS A 301 7.84 -53.16 -30.42
C LYS A 301 7.43 -51.85 -31.14
N MET A 302 6.23 -51.82 -31.73
CA MET A 302 5.65 -50.65 -32.38
C MET A 302 5.16 -49.56 -31.41
N GLN A 303 4.58 -49.91 -30.26
CA GLN A 303 4.23 -48.96 -29.19
C GLN A 303 5.47 -48.38 -28.51
N ARG A 304 6.57 -49.15 -28.44
CA ARG A 304 7.88 -48.66 -27.98
C ARG A 304 8.41 -47.54 -28.89
N ARG A 305 8.33 -47.72 -30.22
CA ARG A 305 8.72 -46.68 -31.21
C ARG A 305 7.90 -45.41 -31.07
N TRP A 306 6.61 -45.56 -30.83
CA TRP A 306 5.66 -44.47 -30.66
C TRP A 306 5.84 -43.72 -29.32
N LEU A 307 6.13 -44.42 -28.22
CA LEU A 307 6.53 -43.82 -26.94
C LEU A 307 7.88 -43.10 -27.04
N VAL A 308 8.83 -43.65 -27.81
CA VAL A 308 10.11 -42.99 -28.10
C VAL A 308 9.88 -41.73 -28.92
N LEU A 309 9.03 -41.75 -29.95
CA LEU A 309 8.69 -40.55 -30.72
C LEU A 309 7.96 -39.49 -29.87
N ALA A 310 7.07 -39.91 -28.98
CA ALA A 310 6.40 -39.01 -28.04
C ALA A 310 7.39 -38.41 -27.03
N GLY A 311 8.32 -39.23 -26.52
CA GLY A 311 9.41 -38.78 -25.65
C GLY A 311 10.38 -37.83 -26.35
N ILE A 312 10.72 -38.10 -27.62
CA ILE A 312 11.53 -37.20 -28.46
C ILE A 312 10.77 -35.91 -28.75
N ALA A 313 9.46 -35.96 -29.01
CA ALA A 313 8.65 -34.76 -29.20
C ALA A 313 8.55 -33.93 -27.92
N LEU A 314 8.36 -34.57 -26.76
CA LEU A 314 8.37 -33.91 -25.45
C LEU A 314 9.75 -33.36 -25.10
N LEU A 315 10.84 -34.05 -25.45
CA LEU A 315 12.20 -33.58 -25.28
C LEU A 315 12.52 -32.43 -26.24
N ALA A 316 12.05 -32.48 -27.50
CA ALA A 316 12.23 -31.41 -28.48
C ALA A 316 11.41 -30.16 -28.09
N ILE A 317 10.21 -30.35 -27.55
CA ILE A 317 9.44 -29.27 -26.92
C ILE A 317 10.20 -28.76 -25.71
N GLY A 318 10.66 -29.64 -24.81
CA GLY A 318 11.44 -29.30 -23.63
C GLY A 318 12.69 -28.49 -23.97
N LEU A 319 13.47 -28.92 -24.97
CA LEU A 319 14.68 -28.25 -25.48
C LEU A 319 14.37 -26.94 -26.20
N ARG A 320 13.26 -26.86 -26.95
CA ARG A 320 12.81 -25.62 -27.60
C ARG A 320 12.33 -24.59 -26.58
N LEU A 321 11.74 -25.05 -25.48
CA LEU A 321 11.33 -24.21 -24.35
C LEU A 321 12.45 -24.06 -23.32
N TRP A 322 13.60 -24.73 -23.49
CA TRP A 322 14.71 -24.67 -22.55
C TRP A 322 15.48 -23.38 -22.79
N PRO A 323 15.61 -22.51 -21.79
CA PRO A 323 16.35 -21.26 -21.95
C PRO A 323 17.83 -21.56 -22.20
N SER A 324 18.42 -20.87 -23.16
CA SER A 324 19.88 -20.87 -23.35
C SER A 324 20.54 -20.19 -22.15
N PRO A 325 21.69 -20.69 -21.65
CA PRO A 325 22.45 -19.99 -20.61
C PRO A 325 22.81 -18.60 -21.10
N THR A 326 22.48 -17.60 -20.30
CA THR A 326 22.67 -16.19 -20.63
C THR A 326 24.05 -15.71 -20.15
N PRO A 327 24.81 -15.00 -20.99
CA PRO A 327 25.99 -14.28 -20.53
C PRO A 327 25.59 -13.16 -19.55
N PRO A 328 26.47 -12.80 -18.59
CA PRO A 328 26.21 -11.67 -17.72
C PRO A 328 26.03 -10.39 -18.54
N ASN A 329 24.94 -9.65 -18.30
CA ASN A 329 24.73 -8.31 -18.84
C ASN A 329 24.56 -7.31 -17.69
N ASN A 330 25.12 -6.11 -17.85
CA ASN A 330 24.98 -5.00 -16.91
C ASN A 330 23.67 -4.21 -17.12
N LEU A 331 22.98 -4.40 -18.26
CA LEU A 331 21.67 -3.81 -18.49
C LEU A 331 20.60 -4.59 -17.72
N ARG A 332 20.14 -4.01 -16.60
CA ARG A 332 19.00 -4.51 -15.82
C ARG A 332 17.85 -3.52 -15.87
N THR A 333 16.68 -3.99 -16.26
CA THR A 333 15.48 -3.18 -16.34
C THR A 333 14.24 -3.94 -15.87
N TRP A 334 13.15 -3.21 -15.75
CA TRP A 334 11.81 -3.68 -15.42
C TRP A 334 10.80 -2.68 -15.99
N ASP A 335 9.57 -3.15 -16.23
CA ASP A 335 8.50 -2.33 -16.78
C ASP A 335 7.13 -2.97 -16.48
N PHE A 336 6.04 -2.24 -16.70
CA PHE A 336 4.69 -2.74 -16.42
C PHE A 336 4.08 -3.55 -17.58
N VAL A 337 4.73 -3.63 -18.74
CA VAL A 337 4.20 -4.27 -19.96
C VAL A 337 4.67 -5.72 -20.06
N GLN A 338 5.97 -5.95 -19.92
CA GLN A 338 6.62 -7.24 -20.01
C GLN A 338 6.70 -7.90 -18.63
N MET A 339 7.36 -7.26 -17.64
CA MET A 339 7.46 -7.78 -16.27
C MET A 339 7.99 -6.75 -15.28
N GLY A 340 7.26 -6.56 -14.17
CA GLY A 340 7.66 -5.68 -13.07
C GLY A 340 8.74 -6.23 -12.14
N PHE A 341 9.51 -7.24 -12.57
CA PHE A 341 10.62 -7.83 -11.81
C PHE A 341 11.94 -7.43 -12.48
N LEU A 342 12.94 -7.02 -11.70
CA LEU A 342 14.23 -6.56 -12.23
C LEU A 342 14.99 -7.72 -12.87
N HIS A 343 15.25 -7.65 -14.17
CA HIS A 343 15.88 -8.73 -14.92
C HIS A 343 16.93 -8.20 -15.91
N PRO A 344 17.90 -9.04 -16.31
CA PRO A 344 18.89 -8.64 -17.31
C PRO A 344 18.31 -8.66 -18.73
N ASP A 345 18.58 -7.62 -19.51
CA ASP A 345 18.21 -7.49 -20.93
C ASP A 345 19.39 -7.84 -21.85
N VAL A 346 19.60 -9.13 -22.13
CA VAL A 346 20.82 -9.64 -22.77
C VAL A 346 21.01 -9.18 -24.22
N THR A 347 19.92 -8.90 -24.93
CA THR A 347 19.94 -8.51 -26.34
C THR A 347 20.02 -7.00 -26.57
N GLY A 348 19.96 -6.20 -25.49
CA GLY A 348 19.72 -4.76 -25.60
C GLY A 348 18.25 -4.44 -25.86
N ILE A 349 17.89 -3.16 -25.69
CA ILE A 349 16.52 -2.66 -25.74
C ILE A 349 16.38 -1.71 -26.93
N PRO A 350 15.66 -2.09 -27.98
CA PRO A 350 15.45 -1.23 -29.14
C PRO A 350 14.44 -0.11 -28.85
N ALA A 351 14.62 1.03 -29.49
CA ALA A 351 13.69 2.14 -29.53
C ALA A 351 13.02 2.27 -30.91
N SER A 352 11.90 2.97 -31.00
CA SER A 352 11.18 3.25 -32.25
C SER A 352 11.99 4.04 -33.27
N SER A 353 12.99 4.82 -32.82
CA SER A 353 13.92 5.56 -33.66
C SER A 353 15.03 4.69 -34.26
N GLY A 354 15.13 3.41 -33.88
CA GLY A 354 16.20 2.50 -34.27
C GLY A 354 17.41 2.51 -33.31
N ALA A 355 17.39 3.36 -32.29
CA ALA A 355 18.38 3.34 -31.21
C ALA A 355 18.33 2.01 -30.43
N VAL A 356 19.46 1.57 -29.88
CA VAL A 356 19.52 0.33 -29.11
C VAL A 356 20.34 0.56 -27.84
N LEU A 357 19.67 0.52 -26.69
CA LEU A 357 20.32 0.60 -25.39
C LEU A 357 20.96 -0.76 -25.08
N ARG A 358 22.27 -0.77 -24.83
CA ARG A 358 23.05 -1.99 -24.64
C ARG A 358 23.47 -2.23 -23.20
N GLY A 359 23.76 -1.16 -22.47
CA GLY A 359 24.34 -1.25 -21.14
C GLY A 359 23.99 -0.04 -20.27
N VAL A 360 23.95 -0.28 -18.96
CA VAL A 360 23.85 0.76 -17.94
C VAL A 360 24.89 0.49 -16.88
N THR A 361 25.57 1.53 -16.41
CA THR A 361 26.49 1.45 -15.27
C THR A 361 26.17 2.58 -14.30
N LEU A 362 25.85 2.22 -13.06
CA LEU A 362 25.71 3.18 -11.98
C LEU A 362 27.02 3.24 -11.20
N SER A 363 27.45 4.44 -10.84
CA SER A 363 28.58 4.66 -9.92
C SER A 363 28.33 4.05 -8.54
N GLN A 364 27.08 4.14 -8.05
CA GLN A 364 26.63 3.60 -6.77
C GLN A 364 25.13 3.32 -6.78
N THR A 365 24.69 2.41 -5.91
CA THR A 365 23.28 2.01 -5.74
C THR A 365 22.71 2.39 -4.38
N VAL A 366 23.58 2.82 -3.46
CA VAL A 366 23.24 3.39 -2.15
C VAL A 366 23.92 4.75 -2.08
N ILE A 367 23.16 5.79 -1.73
CA ILE A 367 23.61 7.19 -1.73
C ILE A 367 22.96 7.95 -0.57
N GLN A 368 23.55 9.07 -0.15
CA GLN A 368 22.97 9.97 0.84
C GLN A 368 22.35 11.23 0.20
N PRO A 369 21.37 11.88 0.86
CA PRO A 369 20.89 13.20 0.45
C PRO A 369 22.06 14.19 0.32
N GLY A 370 22.05 15.02 -0.73
CA GLY A 370 23.13 15.97 -1.03
C GLY A 370 24.28 15.41 -1.88
N GLU A 371 24.36 14.09 -2.09
CA GLU A 371 25.37 13.48 -2.96
C GLU A 371 24.90 13.41 -4.42
N SER A 372 25.81 13.06 -5.33
CA SER A 372 25.51 12.83 -6.74
C SER A 372 25.65 11.36 -7.13
N VAL A 373 24.80 10.89 -8.04
CA VAL A 373 24.94 9.59 -8.69
C VAL A 373 25.22 9.78 -10.17
N GLN A 374 26.28 9.14 -10.65
CA GLN A 374 26.59 9.07 -12.07
C GLN A 374 25.95 7.82 -12.68
N VAL A 375 25.19 8.00 -13.76
CA VAL A 375 24.58 6.92 -14.55
C VAL A 375 25.10 7.01 -15.97
N MET A 376 25.79 5.97 -16.42
CA MET A 376 26.33 5.87 -17.76
C MET A 376 25.48 4.92 -18.61
N LEU A 377 24.87 5.45 -19.67
CA LEU A 377 24.15 4.67 -20.67
C LEU A 377 25.10 4.35 -21.83
N GLN A 378 25.05 3.10 -22.30
CA GLN A 378 25.80 2.63 -23.46
C GLN A 378 24.83 2.20 -24.56
N TRP A 379 24.98 2.78 -25.74
CA TRP A 379 24.14 2.55 -26.91
C TRP A 379 24.95 1.91 -28.03
N ASP A 380 24.40 0.87 -28.66
CA ASP A 380 24.98 0.33 -29.91
C ASP A 380 24.68 1.28 -31.08
N VAL A 381 23.44 1.79 -31.11
CA VAL A 381 22.98 2.85 -32.00
C VAL A 381 22.44 3.97 -31.11
N PRO A 382 23.06 5.17 -31.08
CA PRO A 382 22.58 6.25 -30.25
C PRO A 382 21.22 6.76 -30.73
N PRO A 383 20.33 7.23 -29.83
CA PRO A 383 19.12 7.93 -30.22
C PRO A 383 19.49 9.27 -30.85
N ALA A 384 18.67 9.76 -31.78
CA ALA A 384 18.77 11.13 -32.32
C ALA A 384 17.96 12.16 -31.49
N GLU A 385 17.17 11.65 -30.54
CA GLU A 385 16.24 12.38 -29.70
C GLU A 385 16.89 12.68 -28.35
N ASP A 386 16.48 13.76 -27.70
CA ASP A 386 16.91 14.05 -26.33
C ASP A 386 16.54 12.91 -25.38
N VAL A 387 17.49 12.53 -24.55
CA VAL A 387 17.38 11.46 -23.57
C VAL A 387 17.23 12.08 -22.19
N THR A 388 16.12 11.81 -21.52
CA THR A 388 15.87 12.28 -20.16
C THR A 388 15.97 11.11 -19.18
N LEU A 389 16.79 11.30 -18.15
CA LEU A 389 16.87 10.41 -17.00
C LEU A 389 16.37 11.17 -15.77
N ALA A 390 15.35 10.61 -15.11
CA ALA A 390 14.72 11.23 -13.96
C ALA A 390 14.54 10.20 -12.85
N LEU A 391 14.89 10.57 -11.62
CA LEU A 391 14.80 9.70 -10.46
C LEU A 391 13.44 9.89 -9.77
N PHE A 392 12.62 8.84 -9.75
CA PHE A 392 11.25 8.90 -9.23
C PHE A 392 11.03 7.99 -8.03
N SER A 393 10.09 8.40 -7.18
CA SER A 393 9.37 7.44 -6.36
C SER A 393 8.55 6.55 -7.29
N PRO A 394 8.50 5.23 -7.06
CA PRO A 394 7.73 4.33 -7.91
C PRO A 394 6.21 4.66 -7.84
N ALA A 395 5.78 5.41 -6.80
CA ALA A 395 4.45 6.02 -6.61
C ALA A 395 3.87 6.72 -7.84
N ILE A 396 4.70 7.14 -8.80
CA ILE A 396 4.25 7.67 -10.09
C ILE A 396 3.26 6.75 -10.83
N ASN A 397 3.24 5.45 -10.54
CA ASN A 397 2.32 4.50 -11.18
C ASN A 397 1.09 4.12 -10.31
N TRP A 398 0.93 4.72 -9.12
CA TRP A 398 -0.13 4.36 -8.15
C TRP A 398 -0.96 5.54 -7.65
N ALA A 399 -1.13 6.59 -8.45
CA ALA A 399 -2.20 7.54 -8.18
C ALA A 399 -3.55 6.78 -8.24
N THR A 400 -4.06 6.37 -7.08
CA THR A 400 -5.33 5.64 -6.90
C THR A 400 -6.52 6.53 -7.27
N ASP A 401 -6.34 7.84 -7.12
CA ASP A 401 -7.21 8.87 -7.67
C ASP A 401 -6.57 9.41 -8.96
N PRO A 402 -7.21 9.25 -10.15
CA PRO A 402 -6.71 9.81 -11.40
C PRO A 402 -6.62 11.34 -11.38
N ASN A 403 -7.21 12.01 -10.40
CA ASN A 403 -7.11 13.45 -10.20
C ASN A 403 -5.90 13.88 -9.36
N LEU A 404 -5.21 12.94 -8.70
CA LEU A 404 -4.00 13.25 -7.97
C LEU A 404 -2.81 13.37 -8.95
N PRO A 405 -2.07 14.49 -8.92
CA PRO A 405 -0.84 14.60 -9.67
C PRO A 405 0.18 13.57 -9.16
N PRO A 406 0.96 12.93 -10.05
CA PRO A 406 2.04 12.05 -9.63
C PRO A 406 3.09 12.86 -8.88
N PRO A 407 3.86 12.23 -7.96
CA PRO A 407 4.96 12.89 -7.31
C PRO A 407 5.97 13.42 -8.32
N ALA A 408 6.54 14.59 -8.02
CA ALA A 408 7.64 15.15 -8.79
C ALA A 408 8.86 14.21 -8.79
N ALA A 409 9.69 14.33 -9.84
CA ALA A 409 11.00 13.69 -9.85
C ALA A 409 11.86 14.29 -8.73
N LEU A 410 12.66 13.47 -8.05
CA LEU A 410 13.64 13.98 -7.09
C LEU A 410 14.69 14.86 -7.78
N VAL A 411 15.12 14.41 -8.96
CA VAL A 411 16.10 15.07 -9.81
C VAL A 411 15.91 14.54 -11.23
N GLN A 412 16.15 15.39 -12.22
CA GLN A 412 16.13 15.00 -13.62
C GLN A 412 17.24 15.70 -14.40
N GLN A 413 17.73 15.04 -15.44
CA GLN A 413 18.64 15.63 -16.41
C GLN A 413 18.30 15.14 -17.80
N THR A 414 18.36 16.06 -18.77
CA THR A 414 18.15 15.79 -20.20
C THR A 414 19.44 16.07 -20.94
N LEU A 415 19.86 15.13 -21.78
CA LEU A 415 21.05 15.24 -22.64
C LEU A 415 20.65 14.99 -24.10
N PRO A 416 21.33 15.63 -25.08
CA PRO A 416 21.05 15.40 -26.49
C PRO A 416 21.40 13.96 -26.91
N GLY A 417 20.59 13.42 -27.82
CA GLY A 417 20.82 12.13 -28.45
C GLY A 417 21.81 12.20 -29.61
N ASP A 418 23.11 12.13 -29.33
CA ASP A 418 24.13 12.19 -30.38
C ASP A 418 25.35 11.29 -30.15
N THR A 419 25.44 10.68 -28.96
CA THR A 419 26.62 9.96 -28.49
C THR A 419 26.29 8.54 -28.05
N ALA A 420 27.18 7.60 -28.39
CA ALA A 420 27.03 6.19 -28.00
C ALA A 420 27.20 5.97 -26.48
N GLN A 421 27.87 6.89 -25.78
CA GLN A 421 28.02 6.87 -24.34
C GLN A 421 27.49 8.18 -23.77
N MET A 422 26.47 8.08 -22.92
CA MET A 422 25.85 9.24 -22.29
C MET A 422 26.05 9.14 -20.78
N LYS A 423 26.65 10.18 -20.19
CA LYS A 423 26.90 10.27 -18.75
C LYS A 423 25.94 11.27 -18.13
N PHE A 424 25.02 10.75 -17.33
CA PHE A 424 24.15 11.55 -16.48
C PHE A 424 24.80 11.74 -15.11
N GLU A 425 24.65 12.92 -14.53
CA GLU A 425 25.07 13.27 -13.19
C GLU A 425 23.88 13.88 -12.45
N LEU A 426 23.24 13.04 -11.63
CA LEU A 426 22.04 13.39 -10.90
C LEU A 426 22.45 13.83 -9.49
N HIS A 427 22.34 15.12 -9.20
CA HIS A 427 22.63 15.69 -7.88
C HIS A 427 21.37 15.70 -7.01
N LEU A 428 21.42 15.03 -5.85
CA LEU A 428 20.30 14.99 -4.92
C LEU A 428 20.28 16.22 -4.02
N ALA A 429 19.10 16.75 -3.74
CA ALA A 429 18.95 17.78 -2.71
C ALA A 429 19.31 17.21 -1.32
N ALA A 430 19.81 18.08 -0.42
CA ALA A 430 20.18 17.69 0.94
C ALA A 430 18.99 17.21 1.80
N ASN A 431 17.77 17.54 1.38
CA ASN A 431 16.50 17.13 1.99
C ASN A 431 15.76 16.07 1.15
N ALA A 432 16.45 15.35 0.27
CA ALA A 432 15.84 14.26 -0.48
C ALA A 432 15.30 13.19 0.49
N PRO A 433 14.05 12.70 0.31
CA PRO A 433 13.47 11.66 1.14
C PRO A 433 14.30 10.38 1.06
N THR A 434 14.43 9.69 2.20
CA THR A 434 15.04 8.35 2.23
C THR A 434 14.12 7.32 1.58
N GLY A 435 14.68 6.21 1.12
CA GLY A 435 13.90 5.12 0.56
C GLY A 435 14.51 4.59 -0.72
N LEU A 436 13.78 3.73 -1.40
CA LEU A 436 14.16 3.23 -2.71
C LEU A 436 13.54 4.12 -3.80
N PHE A 437 14.31 4.47 -4.83
CA PHE A 437 13.89 5.28 -5.97
C PHE A 437 14.33 4.62 -7.27
N VAL A 438 13.59 4.87 -8.36
CA VAL A 438 13.84 4.25 -9.67
C VAL A 438 14.23 5.29 -10.72
N PRO A 439 15.38 5.14 -11.40
CA PRO A 439 15.68 5.94 -12.57
C PRO A 439 14.76 5.56 -13.72
N ARG A 440 13.94 6.51 -14.18
CA ARG A 440 13.08 6.38 -15.36
C ARG A 440 13.80 7.00 -16.56
N LEU A 441 13.96 6.21 -17.61
CA LEU A 441 14.57 6.62 -18.86
C LEU A 441 13.48 6.88 -19.91
N THR A 442 13.51 8.04 -20.54
CA THR A 442 12.56 8.43 -21.60
C THR A 442 13.27 9.09 -22.76
N LEU A 443 12.76 8.86 -23.97
CA LEU A 443 13.23 9.49 -25.20
C LEU A 443 12.22 10.56 -25.64
N ALA A 444 12.70 11.73 -26.05
CA ALA A 444 11.84 12.79 -26.56
C ALA A 444 11.15 12.36 -27.87
N ASN A 445 9.82 12.24 -27.86
CA ASN A 445 9.01 11.77 -29.01
C ASN A 445 9.28 10.33 -29.48
N GLY A 446 10.16 9.58 -28.82
CA GLY A 446 10.44 8.18 -29.09
C GLY A 446 9.84 7.24 -28.05
N ARG A 447 9.96 5.93 -28.31
CA ARG A 447 9.55 4.90 -27.36
C ARG A 447 10.44 3.68 -27.34
N PHE A 448 10.65 3.07 -26.18
CA PHE A 448 11.28 1.75 -26.08
C PHE A 448 10.31 0.65 -26.53
N LEU A 449 10.87 -0.45 -27.03
CA LEU A 449 10.11 -1.56 -27.59
C LEU A 449 10.45 -2.88 -26.91
N THR A 450 9.43 -3.71 -26.73
CA THR A 450 9.56 -5.12 -26.34
C THR A 450 10.14 -5.96 -27.50
N PRO A 451 10.66 -7.17 -27.25
CA PRO A 451 11.09 -8.08 -28.32
C PRO A 451 9.99 -8.39 -29.36
N ALA A 452 8.72 -8.33 -28.95
CA ALA A 452 7.56 -8.49 -29.82
C ALA A 452 7.20 -7.23 -30.64
N GLY A 453 7.88 -6.10 -30.43
CA GLY A 453 7.65 -4.83 -31.13
C GLY A 453 6.56 -3.94 -30.52
N ASN A 454 5.99 -4.32 -29.38
CA ASN A 454 5.06 -3.46 -28.62
C ASN A 454 5.82 -2.38 -27.85
N SER A 455 5.16 -1.26 -27.53
CA SER A 455 5.75 -0.22 -26.67
C SER A 455 6.05 -0.78 -25.28
N ARG A 456 7.22 -0.42 -24.74
CA ARG A 456 7.75 -0.82 -23.43
C ARG A 456 7.79 0.36 -22.44
N ASP A 457 7.37 1.56 -22.86
CA ASP A 457 7.49 2.74 -22.02
C ASP A 457 6.47 2.77 -20.87
N PRO A 458 6.85 3.36 -19.73
CA PRO A 458 8.19 3.87 -19.40
C PRO A 458 9.21 2.77 -19.09
N LEU A 459 10.48 2.97 -19.49
CA LEU A 459 11.59 2.07 -19.15
C LEU A 459 12.25 2.48 -17.84
N PHE A 460 12.36 1.54 -16.92
CA PHE A 460 12.93 1.79 -15.60
C PHE A 460 14.22 0.98 -15.42
N LEU A 461 15.23 1.63 -14.84
CA LEU A 461 16.55 1.03 -14.60
C LEU A 461 16.64 0.48 -13.17
N GLN A 462 17.81 -0.07 -12.84
CA GLN A 462 18.13 -0.54 -11.49
C GLN A 462 17.87 0.56 -10.44
N PRO A 463 17.22 0.24 -9.30
CA PRO A 463 16.87 1.24 -8.30
C PRO A 463 18.09 1.73 -7.52
N ILE A 464 17.93 2.91 -6.93
CA ILE A 464 18.90 3.58 -6.07
C ILE A 464 18.26 3.75 -4.70
N ARG A 465 18.95 3.31 -3.63
CA ARG A 465 18.52 3.50 -2.25
C ARG A 465 19.14 4.78 -1.69
N ILE A 466 18.31 5.69 -1.23
CA ILE A 466 18.72 6.89 -0.51
C ILE A 466 18.63 6.59 0.99
N VAL A 467 19.78 6.62 1.68
CA VAL A 467 19.87 6.40 3.12
C VAL A 467 20.38 7.66 3.80
N LYS A 468 19.77 8.05 4.92
CA LYS A 468 20.20 9.19 5.71
C LYS A 468 20.97 8.70 6.91
N VAL A 469 22.23 9.12 7.01
CA VAL A 469 23.09 8.83 8.17
C VAL A 469 23.13 10.09 9.03
N ASN A 470 22.00 10.43 9.65
CA ASN A 470 21.94 11.55 10.58
C ASN A 470 22.17 11.03 12.00
N ASN A 471 23.19 11.56 12.67
CA ASN A 471 23.46 11.28 14.09
C ASN A 471 23.02 12.43 14.99
N ILE A 472 22.45 13.50 14.43
CA ILE A 472 21.98 14.65 15.21
C ILE A 472 20.56 14.33 15.67
N LEU A 473 20.45 14.01 16.95
CA LEU A 473 19.18 13.90 17.64
C LEU A 473 18.70 15.30 18.01
N VAL A 474 17.42 15.56 17.71
CA VAL A 474 16.72 16.79 18.04
C VAL A 474 15.68 16.42 19.09
N GLU A 475 15.79 17.03 20.26
CA GLU A 475 14.81 16.88 21.33
C GLU A 475 13.59 17.74 21.01
N VAL A 476 12.42 17.12 20.99
CA VAL A 476 11.12 17.81 20.90
C VAL A 476 10.13 17.19 21.87
N GLU A 477 9.18 18.01 22.32
CA GLU A 477 8.04 17.65 23.18
C GLU A 477 7.18 16.51 22.59
N GLN A 478 6.84 16.73 21.32
CA GLN A 478 5.72 16.09 20.63
C GLN A 478 6.08 15.83 19.17
N LEU A 479 5.35 14.91 18.54
CA LEU A 479 5.40 14.72 17.09
C LEU A 479 5.17 16.07 16.40
N THR A 480 6.02 16.40 15.43
CA THR A 480 5.94 17.69 14.73
C THR A 480 6.30 17.58 13.25
N VAL A 481 5.94 18.60 12.49
CA VAL A 481 6.23 18.73 11.06
C VAL A 481 6.62 20.16 10.75
N ARG A 482 7.59 20.32 9.84
CA ARG A 482 7.98 21.60 9.30
C ARG A 482 7.93 21.60 7.78
N THR A 483 7.63 22.77 7.23
CA THR A 483 7.80 23.05 5.81
C THR A 483 9.28 23.24 5.51
N VAL A 484 9.79 22.54 4.50
CA VAL A 484 11.16 22.73 3.98
C VAL A 484 11.15 23.63 2.75
N ALA A 485 10.27 23.32 1.79
CA ALA A 485 10.07 24.11 0.58
C ALA A 485 8.67 23.90 0.03
N VAL A 486 8.12 24.92 -0.61
CA VAL A 486 6.85 24.86 -1.32
C VAL A 486 7.03 25.58 -2.65
N GLN A 487 6.75 24.87 -3.75
CA GLN A 487 6.94 25.41 -5.08
C GLN A 487 5.76 25.07 -5.97
N GLN A 488 5.25 26.06 -6.70
CA GLN A 488 4.30 25.83 -7.78
C GLN A 488 5.07 25.36 -9.02
N SER A 489 5.22 24.04 -9.19
CA SER A 489 5.95 23.45 -10.33
C SER A 489 5.17 23.48 -11.63
N ALA A 490 3.83 23.56 -11.56
CA ALA A 490 2.97 23.80 -12.71
C ALA A 490 1.70 24.59 -12.28
N PRO A 491 0.97 25.21 -13.23
CA PRO A 491 -0.21 26.02 -12.89
C PRO A 491 -1.30 25.28 -12.11
N ASP A 492 -1.37 23.96 -12.24
CA ASP A 492 -2.40 23.09 -11.68
C ASP A 492 -1.98 22.34 -10.41
N ARG A 493 -0.75 22.53 -9.90
CA ARG A 493 -0.23 21.77 -8.75
C ARG A 493 0.84 22.51 -7.96
N LEU A 494 1.01 22.06 -6.71
CA LEU A 494 1.99 22.56 -5.76
C LEU A 494 2.80 21.38 -5.22
N ASP A 495 4.12 21.46 -5.34
CA ASP A 495 5.04 20.52 -4.71
C ASP A 495 5.38 21.04 -3.31
N VAL A 496 5.18 20.18 -2.32
CA VAL A 496 5.32 20.47 -0.89
C VAL A 496 6.34 19.51 -0.31
N GLN A 497 7.48 20.05 0.13
CA GLN A 497 8.53 19.32 0.81
C GLN A 497 8.41 19.56 2.31
N LEU A 498 8.18 18.49 3.05
CA LEU A 498 8.00 18.48 4.50
C LEU A 498 9.14 17.71 5.16
N ALA A 499 9.33 17.96 6.45
CA ALA A 499 10.10 17.08 7.30
C ALA A 499 9.31 16.80 8.58
N TRP A 500 9.16 15.52 8.92
CA TRP A 500 8.49 15.02 10.11
C TRP A 500 9.51 14.65 11.19
N LEU A 501 9.17 14.80 12.46
CA LEU A 501 10.01 14.37 13.58
C LEU A 501 9.13 13.77 14.66
N THR A 502 9.48 12.56 15.10
CA THR A 502 8.84 11.88 16.23
C THR A 502 9.77 11.81 17.44
N PRO A 503 9.34 12.25 18.65
CA PRO A 503 10.16 12.18 19.86
C PRO A 503 10.21 10.77 20.46
N GLN A 504 9.32 9.87 20.02
CA GLN A 504 9.26 8.49 20.49
C GLN A 504 9.04 7.52 19.31
N PRO A 505 9.37 6.24 19.46
CA PRO A 505 9.07 5.22 18.47
C PRO A 505 7.57 5.11 18.18
N LEU A 506 7.19 5.02 16.91
CA LEU A 506 5.79 4.88 16.49
C LEU A 506 5.46 3.40 16.28
N SER A 507 4.41 2.92 16.93
CA SER A 507 3.89 1.55 16.74
C SER A 507 3.07 1.39 15.46
N GLN A 508 2.42 2.48 15.04
CA GLN A 508 1.44 2.54 13.96
C GLN A 508 1.91 3.32 12.74
N ASN A 509 1.34 2.95 11.60
CA ASN A 509 1.45 3.74 10.39
C ASN A 509 0.32 4.77 10.36
N TYR A 510 0.62 6.00 9.95
CA TYR A 510 -0.35 7.08 9.83
C TYR A 510 -0.56 7.46 8.36
N ASN A 511 -1.67 8.16 8.09
CA ASN A 511 -1.87 8.88 6.84
C ASN A 511 -1.53 10.36 6.99
N VAL A 512 -1.01 10.96 5.92
CA VAL A 512 -0.85 12.40 5.76
C VAL A 512 -2.02 12.95 4.98
N ALA A 513 -2.67 13.98 5.52
CA ALA A 513 -3.62 14.81 4.80
C ALA A 513 -3.04 16.21 4.56
N LEU A 514 -2.72 16.53 3.31
CA LEU A 514 -2.43 17.90 2.89
C LEU A 514 -3.71 18.55 2.39
N ARG A 515 -4.17 19.60 3.07
CA ARG A 515 -5.42 20.29 2.78
C ARG A 515 -5.14 21.71 2.29
N LEU A 516 -5.90 22.10 1.28
CA LEU A 516 -5.97 23.47 0.80
C LEU A 516 -7.38 24.02 1.08
N THR A 517 -7.47 25.11 1.82
CA THR A 517 -8.73 25.84 2.07
C THR A 517 -8.63 27.26 1.55
N ASP A 518 -9.75 27.89 1.25
CA ASP A 518 -9.76 29.32 0.92
C ASP A 518 -9.72 30.23 2.16
N ALA A 519 -9.78 31.54 1.94
CA ALA A 519 -9.77 32.56 2.99
C ALA A 519 -10.98 32.47 3.95
N GLN A 520 -12.08 31.85 3.53
CA GLN A 520 -13.27 31.61 4.35
C GLN A 520 -13.28 30.22 4.99
N GLY A 521 -12.18 29.47 4.88
CA GLY A 521 -12.07 28.12 5.43
C GLY A 521 -12.80 27.05 4.61
N ARG A 522 -13.30 27.36 3.41
CA ARG A 522 -13.95 26.37 2.54
C ARG A 522 -12.88 25.44 1.98
N PHE A 523 -13.16 24.15 2.02
CA PHE A 523 -12.28 23.11 1.51
C PHE A 523 -12.18 23.16 -0.02
N LEU A 524 -10.95 23.18 -0.55
CA LEU A 524 -10.69 23.27 -1.99
C LEU A 524 -10.14 21.95 -2.54
N ARG A 525 -9.04 21.46 -1.97
CA ARG A 525 -8.28 20.31 -2.46
C ARG A 525 -7.67 19.54 -1.29
N LEU A 526 -7.45 18.25 -1.48
CA LEU A 526 -6.84 17.34 -0.50
C LEU A 526 -5.94 16.33 -1.21
N VAL A 527 -4.81 16.05 -0.58
CA VAL A 527 -4.04 14.84 -0.81
C VAL A 527 -4.13 14.03 0.47
N ASP A 528 -4.61 12.80 0.37
CA ASP A 528 -4.73 11.88 1.50
C ASP A 528 -4.04 10.57 1.16
N VAL A 529 -2.80 10.44 1.63
CA VAL A 529 -1.92 9.32 1.31
C VAL A 529 -1.08 8.97 2.54
N PRO A 530 -0.65 7.70 2.70
CA PRO A 530 0.38 7.41 3.69
C PRO A 530 1.69 8.15 3.32
N PRO A 531 2.55 8.50 4.28
CA PRO A 531 3.78 9.24 4.02
C PRO A 531 4.64 8.58 2.92
N GLY A 532 5.28 9.41 2.10
CA GLY A 532 6.00 8.95 0.91
C GLY A 532 5.11 8.18 -0.08
N TYR A 533 3.81 8.51 -0.15
CA TYR A 533 2.79 7.77 -0.91
C TYR A 533 2.68 6.29 -0.53
N GLY A 534 2.88 5.91 0.73
CA GLY A 534 2.89 4.51 1.18
C GLY A 534 4.25 3.82 1.11
N PHE A 535 5.28 4.54 0.65
CA PHE A 535 6.65 4.06 0.58
C PHE A 535 7.51 4.50 1.77
N LEU A 536 7.00 5.32 2.69
CA LEU A 536 7.69 5.74 3.92
C LEU A 536 6.84 5.48 5.18
N PRO A 537 6.60 4.21 5.56
CA PRO A 537 5.75 3.89 6.71
C PRO A 537 6.25 4.54 8.01
N SER A 538 5.37 5.27 8.70
CA SER A 538 5.74 6.06 9.90
C SER A 538 6.18 5.23 11.10
N SER A 539 5.75 3.97 11.19
CA SER A 539 6.25 3.04 12.22
C SER A 539 7.76 2.83 12.16
N GLY A 540 8.38 3.00 10.98
CA GLY A 540 9.82 2.88 10.77
C GLY A 540 10.61 4.19 10.90
N TRP A 541 9.99 5.28 11.33
CA TRP A 541 10.67 6.56 11.45
C TRP A 541 11.67 6.57 12.63
N PRO A 542 12.90 7.06 12.41
CA PRO A 542 13.87 7.22 13.48
C PRO A 542 13.42 8.25 14.52
N THR A 543 13.59 7.91 15.79
CA THR A 543 13.30 8.82 16.91
C THR A 543 14.31 9.97 16.95
N GLY A 544 13.81 11.19 17.18
CA GLY A 544 14.63 12.40 17.31
C GLY A 544 15.30 12.86 16.01
N GLN A 545 14.93 12.31 14.85
CA GLN A 545 15.50 12.70 13.57
C GLN A 545 14.42 13.17 12.59
N TRP A 546 14.79 14.15 11.77
CA TRP A 546 13.92 14.65 10.70
C TRP A 546 13.85 13.66 9.51
N VAL A 547 12.63 13.23 9.20
CA VAL A 547 12.27 12.39 8.05
C VAL A 547 11.65 13.27 6.96
N ASP A 548 12.35 13.46 5.86
CA ASP A 548 11.85 14.25 4.74
C ASP A 548 10.77 13.49 3.95
N ASP A 549 9.70 14.19 3.57
CA ASP A 549 8.55 13.65 2.82
C ASP A 549 8.09 14.67 1.77
N TRP A 550 7.98 14.23 0.52
CA TRP A 550 7.70 15.10 -0.61
C TRP A 550 6.37 14.71 -1.24
N LEU A 551 5.42 15.65 -1.25
CA LEU A 551 4.05 15.44 -1.68
C LEU A 551 3.63 16.51 -2.69
N THR A 552 2.75 16.17 -3.61
CA THR A 552 2.19 17.10 -4.60
C THR A 552 0.68 17.22 -4.42
N ILE A 553 0.18 18.44 -4.24
CA ILE A 553 -1.25 18.75 -4.11
C ILE A 553 -1.77 19.50 -5.34
N PRO A 554 -2.93 19.13 -5.93
CA PRO A 554 -3.51 19.87 -7.02
C PRO A 554 -3.99 21.26 -6.55
N LEU A 555 -3.91 22.25 -7.45
CA LEU A 555 -4.45 23.58 -7.25
C LEU A 555 -5.83 23.70 -7.93
N PRO A 556 -6.76 24.48 -7.37
CA PRO A 556 -8.02 24.74 -8.03
C PRO A 556 -7.81 25.56 -9.32
N PRO A 557 -8.50 25.25 -10.43
CA PRO A 557 -8.52 26.08 -11.62
C PRO A 557 -8.95 27.52 -11.29
N VAL A 558 -8.32 28.50 -11.92
CA VAL A 558 -8.65 29.93 -11.77
C VAL A 558 -10.13 30.22 -12.04
N ALA A 559 -10.76 29.46 -12.95
CA ALA A 559 -12.18 29.59 -13.28
C ALA A 559 -13.14 29.28 -12.12
N GLU A 560 -12.71 28.57 -11.08
CA GLU A 560 -13.55 28.31 -9.89
C GLU A 560 -13.72 29.54 -8.99
N GLY A 561 -12.89 30.58 -9.14
CA GLY A 561 -13.10 31.89 -8.50
C GLY A 561 -13.00 31.92 -6.97
N HIS A 562 -12.24 30.99 -6.36
CA HIS A 562 -12.05 30.95 -4.91
C HIS A 562 -11.23 32.13 -4.39
N ALA A 563 -11.54 32.61 -3.19
CA ALA A 563 -10.89 33.77 -2.60
C ALA A 563 -9.52 33.41 -2.00
N LEU A 564 -8.52 34.25 -2.26
CA LEU A 564 -7.19 34.18 -1.64
C LEU A 564 -7.19 34.88 -0.27
N PRO A 565 -6.26 34.54 0.64
CA PRO A 565 -5.21 33.52 0.48
C PRO A 565 -5.74 32.09 0.65
N PHE A 566 -5.04 31.11 0.07
CA PHE A 566 -5.34 29.70 0.32
C PHE A 566 -4.46 29.17 1.47
N ALA A 567 -5.06 28.67 2.55
CA ALA A 567 -4.30 28.09 3.64
C ALA A 567 -3.86 26.66 3.29
N LEU A 568 -2.58 26.35 3.51
CA LEU A 568 -2.02 25.02 3.35
C LEU A 568 -1.80 24.39 4.73
N VAL A 569 -2.45 23.25 4.97
CA VAL A 569 -2.44 22.55 6.26
C VAL A 569 -1.96 21.12 6.06
N ALA A 570 -1.03 20.68 6.90
CA ALA A 570 -0.64 19.28 7.00
C ALA A 570 -1.27 18.65 8.23
N GLN A 571 -1.82 17.45 8.07
CA GLN A 571 -2.28 16.63 9.19
C GLN A 571 -1.66 15.25 9.12
N LEU A 572 -1.42 14.66 10.28
CA LEU A 572 -1.08 13.25 10.45
C LEU A 572 -2.17 12.60 11.29
N TYR A 573 -2.76 11.50 10.82
CA TYR A 573 -3.91 10.89 11.48
C TYR A 573 -3.95 9.36 11.28
N ASP A 574 -4.67 8.68 12.17
CA ASP A 574 -4.93 7.24 12.07
C ASP A 574 -6.12 6.99 11.16
N VAL A 575 -5.95 6.15 10.13
CA VAL A 575 -7.03 5.82 9.18
C VAL A 575 -8.21 5.09 9.81
N THR A 576 -8.00 4.45 10.97
CA THR A 576 -9.08 3.82 11.75
C THR A 576 -9.89 4.85 12.55
N GLU A 577 -9.32 6.04 12.77
CA GLU A 577 -9.94 7.18 13.46
C GLU A 577 -9.81 8.47 12.61
N PRO A 578 -10.41 8.52 11.41
CA PRO A 578 -10.15 9.57 10.41
C PRO A 578 -10.56 10.98 10.83
N ASN A 579 -11.34 11.12 11.90
CA ASN A 579 -11.79 12.40 12.43
C ASN A 579 -10.86 12.98 13.51
N THR A 580 -9.87 12.21 13.96
CA THR A 580 -8.96 12.60 15.04
C THR A 580 -7.53 12.65 14.50
N ALA A 581 -7.06 13.86 14.20
CA ALA A 581 -5.67 14.06 13.81
C ALA A 581 -4.75 13.96 15.03
N VAL A 582 -3.64 13.23 14.91
CA VAL A 582 -2.57 13.19 15.91
C VAL A 582 -1.70 14.44 15.82
N LEU A 583 -1.61 15.03 14.63
CA LEU A 583 -0.98 16.32 14.40
C LEU A 583 -1.79 17.12 13.39
N THR A 584 -1.99 18.40 13.66
CA THR A 584 -2.42 19.40 12.67
C THR A 584 -1.41 20.54 12.67
N ARG A 585 -0.94 20.95 11.50
CA ARG A 585 0.04 22.04 11.33
C ARG A 585 -0.38 22.97 10.20
N ARG A 586 -0.49 24.27 10.48
CA ARG A 586 -0.62 25.27 9.41
C ARG A 586 0.76 25.53 8.83
N LEU A 587 0.98 25.15 7.58
CA LEU A 587 2.28 25.30 6.93
C LEU A 587 2.52 26.74 6.48
N GLY A 588 1.45 27.39 6.01
CA GLY A 588 1.48 28.73 5.44
C GLY A 588 0.26 28.98 4.58
N GLU A 589 0.37 29.96 3.70
CA GLU A 589 -0.70 30.34 2.79
C GLU A 589 -0.18 30.73 1.41
N LEU A 590 -0.99 30.49 0.39
CA LEU A 590 -0.75 30.92 -0.98
C LEU A 590 -1.44 32.25 -1.22
N VAL A 591 -0.69 33.25 -1.65
CA VAL A 591 -1.18 34.57 -2.03
C VAL A 591 -1.00 34.81 -3.52
N ALA A 592 -1.68 35.82 -4.07
CA ALA A 592 -1.41 36.30 -5.42
C ALA A 592 -0.01 36.94 -5.47
N GLY A 593 0.80 36.50 -6.43
CA GLY A 593 2.09 37.10 -6.78
C GLY A 593 2.15 37.48 -8.27
N GLU A 594 3.26 38.08 -8.68
CA GLU A 594 3.44 38.55 -10.07
C GLU A 594 3.41 37.42 -11.11
N ASN A 595 3.89 36.23 -10.74
CA ASN A 595 4.03 35.05 -11.62
C ASN A 595 3.23 33.83 -11.12
N GLY A 596 2.04 34.04 -10.57
CA GLY A 596 1.18 32.97 -10.05
C GLY A 596 1.03 33.03 -8.54
N LEU A 597 0.80 31.87 -7.91
CA LEU A 597 0.63 31.80 -6.46
C LEU A 597 1.98 31.75 -5.77
N GLN A 598 2.17 32.62 -4.77
CA GLN A 598 3.37 32.63 -3.94
C GLN A 598 3.05 32.05 -2.56
N PHE A 599 3.85 31.09 -2.11
CA PHE A 599 3.74 30.56 -0.76
C PHE A 599 4.39 31.51 0.26
N ARG A 600 3.67 31.79 1.34
CA ARG A 600 4.14 32.51 2.52
C ARG A 600 4.04 31.55 3.72
N PRO A 601 5.16 31.20 4.37
CA PRO A 601 5.14 30.39 5.58
C PRO A 601 4.26 31.05 6.67
N THR A 602 3.71 30.24 7.57
CA THR A 602 3.01 30.78 8.75
C THR A 602 4.05 31.42 9.66
N GLU A 603 3.89 32.72 9.93
CA GLU A 603 4.70 33.50 10.86
C GLU A 603 3.80 34.16 11.91
N PRO A 604 4.20 34.18 13.20
CA PRO A 604 3.47 34.88 14.23
C PRO A 604 3.31 36.37 13.92
N LYS A 605 2.11 36.89 14.12
CA LYS A 605 1.83 38.33 14.06
C LYS A 605 1.71 38.86 15.48
N TYR A 606 2.18 40.08 15.74
CA TYR A 606 2.13 40.69 17.08
C TYR A 606 1.34 42.00 17.11
N GLU A 607 0.89 42.47 15.94
CA GLU A 607 0.14 43.71 15.82
C GLU A 607 -1.36 43.42 15.83
N LEU A 608 -2.11 44.24 16.58
CA LEU A 608 -3.56 44.19 16.58
C LEU A 608 -4.11 44.73 15.24
N PRO A 609 -5.13 44.10 14.66
CA PRO A 609 -5.75 44.60 13.45
C PRO A 609 -6.52 45.90 13.69
N GLU A 610 -6.53 46.77 12.69
CA GLU A 610 -7.31 48.01 12.73
C GLU A 610 -8.83 47.72 12.69
N GLY A 611 -9.64 48.61 13.26
CA GLY A 611 -11.10 48.55 13.16
C GLY A 611 -11.79 47.51 14.04
N ILE A 612 -11.06 46.88 14.97
CA ILE A 612 -11.65 45.96 15.96
C ILE A 612 -12.39 46.73 17.07
N VAL A 613 -13.47 46.15 17.57
CA VAL A 613 -14.09 46.56 18.83
C VAL A 613 -13.28 45.93 19.96
N LEU A 614 -12.58 46.76 20.72
CA LEU A 614 -11.77 46.31 21.86
C LEU A 614 -12.69 45.79 22.97
N GLU A 615 -12.50 44.52 23.32
CA GLU A 615 -13.13 43.91 24.49
C GLU A 615 -12.24 42.77 24.99
N THR A 616 -12.00 42.75 26.29
CA THR A 616 -10.97 41.90 26.88
C THR A 616 -11.54 40.85 27.83
N ALA A 617 -11.09 39.61 27.65
CA ALA A 617 -11.36 38.49 28.53
C ALA A 617 -10.20 37.49 28.47
N VAL A 618 -9.83 36.90 29.61
CA VAL A 618 -8.74 35.92 29.70
C VAL A 618 -9.32 34.53 29.90
N PHE A 619 -8.83 33.54 29.15
CA PHE A 619 -9.25 32.15 29.17
C PHE A 619 -8.10 31.30 29.70
N GLY A 620 -8.27 30.78 30.91
CA GLY A 620 -7.20 30.14 31.66
C GLY A 620 -6.10 31.12 32.03
N ASP A 621 -4.87 30.73 31.75
CA ASP A 621 -3.65 31.53 31.84
C ASP A 621 -2.93 31.64 30.48
N GLN A 622 -3.62 31.28 29.38
CA GLN A 622 -2.96 31.02 28.08
C GLN A 622 -3.44 31.93 26.95
N ILE A 623 -4.72 32.33 26.95
CA ILE A 623 -5.35 32.98 25.80
C ILE A 623 -6.14 34.20 26.28
N GLU A 624 -5.93 35.34 25.64
CA GLU A 624 -6.67 36.58 25.88
C GLU A 624 -7.46 36.99 24.64
N LEU A 625 -8.73 37.36 24.78
CA LEU A 625 -9.48 38.07 23.75
C LEU A 625 -9.05 39.53 23.77
N GLN A 626 -8.63 40.07 22.62
CA GLN A 626 -8.26 41.47 22.45
C GLN A 626 -9.41 42.30 21.86
N GLY A 627 -10.30 41.65 21.12
CA GLY A 627 -11.48 42.30 20.55
C GLY A 627 -12.14 41.45 19.48
N TYR A 628 -13.08 42.06 18.76
CA TYR A 628 -13.80 41.40 17.70
C TYR A 628 -14.24 42.36 16.59
N GLN A 629 -14.55 41.80 15.42
CA GLN A 629 -15.28 42.45 14.33
C GLN A 629 -16.50 41.60 13.99
N LEU A 630 -17.58 42.24 13.57
CA LEU A 630 -18.83 41.56 13.29
C LEU A 630 -19.52 42.18 12.08
N GLU A 631 -19.92 41.33 11.15
CA GLU A 631 -20.84 41.67 10.07
C GLU A 631 -22.04 40.70 10.11
N GLN A 632 -23.25 41.24 10.05
CA GLN A 632 -24.49 40.46 10.11
C GLN A 632 -25.28 40.65 8.82
N THR A 633 -25.65 39.54 8.17
CA THR A 633 -26.65 39.51 7.10
C THR A 633 -27.96 38.93 7.63
N LYS A 634 -28.96 38.74 6.75
CA LYS A 634 -30.22 38.08 7.14
C LYS A 634 -30.04 36.58 7.44
N GLU A 635 -29.08 35.94 6.80
CA GLU A 635 -28.90 34.49 6.84
C GLU A 635 -27.64 34.06 7.57
N THR A 636 -26.63 34.93 7.68
CA THR A 636 -25.33 34.63 8.26
C THR A 636 -24.88 35.70 9.23
N LEU A 637 -24.05 35.30 10.18
CA LEU A 637 -23.31 36.18 11.06
C LEU A 637 -21.81 35.86 10.94
N ASP A 638 -21.05 36.80 10.39
CA ASP A 638 -19.61 36.69 10.20
C ASP A 638 -18.90 37.42 11.36
N LEU A 639 -18.27 36.66 12.24
CA LEU A 639 -17.59 37.13 13.44
C LEU A 639 -16.09 36.85 13.30
N THR A 640 -15.25 37.87 13.47
CA THR A 640 -13.81 37.70 13.63
C THR A 640 -13.45 37.98 15.08
N LEU A 641 -12.95 36.97 15.79
CA LEU A 641 -12.41 37.11 17.15
C LEU A 641 -10.90 37.34 17.04
N VAL A 642 -10.37 38.28 17.81
CA VAL A 642 -8.93 38.56 17.83
C VAL A 642 -8.37 38.12 19.16
N TRP A 643 -7.58 37.06 19.12
CA TRP A 643 -6.96 36.46 20.29
C TRP A 643 -5.52 36.93 20.41
N GLN A 644 -4.97 36.94 21.62
CA GLN A 644 -3.55 37.03 21.90
C GLN A 644 -3.12 35.87 22.78
N ALA A 645 -2.05 35.18 22.38
CA ALA A 645 -1.43 34.15 23.20
C ALA A 645 -0.63 34.80 24.34
N MET A 646 -0.87 34.38 25.59
CA MET A 646 -0.15 34.89 26.75
C MET A 646 1.20 34.16 26.97
N GLN A 647 1.33 32.96 26.40
CA GLN A 647 2.51 32.12 26.45
C GLN A 647 2.57 31.23 25.21
N ASN A 648 3.69 30.53 24.99
CA ASN A 648 3.77 29.54 23.93
C ASN A 648 2.72 28.44 24.15
N GLY A 649 1.94 28.16 23.13
CA GLY A 649 0.92 27.11 23.17
C GLY A 649 1.53 25.74 23.43
N GLN A 650 0.82 24.93 24.23
CA GLN A 650 1.19 23.53 24.52
C GLN A 650 0.02 22.56 24.32
N THR A 651 -1.19 23.09 24.19
CA THR A 651 -2.43 22.32 24.16
C THR A 651 -3.32 22.84 23.05
N ASP A 652 -3.97 21.92 22.34
CA ASP A 652 -4.97 22.23 21.32
C ASP A 652 -6.35 22.36 21.95
N TYR A 653 -6.86 23.58 22.02
CA TYR A 653 -8.20 23.86 22.50
C TYR A 653 -9.18 24.00 21.33
N THR A 654 -10.41 23.59 21.57
CA THR A 654 -11.55 23.86 20.71
C THR A 654 -12.23 25.14 21.19
N ARG A 655 -12.36 26.12 20.30
CA ARG A 655 -13.11 27.34 20.54
C ARG A 655 -14.58 27.08 20.23
N PHE A 656 -15.47 27.50 21.12
CA PHE A 656 -16.89 27.57 20.84
C PHE A 656 -17.37 29.01 20.70
N VAL A 657 -18.34 29.23 19.81
CA VAL A 657 -19.13 30.46 19.68
C VAL A 657 -20.59 30.09 19.63
N HIS A 658 -21.35 30.52 20.62
CA HIS A 658 -22.74 30.15 20.85
C HIS A 658 -23.64 31.37 20.77
N LEU A 659 -24.67 31.32 19.92
CA LEU A 659 -25.75 32.30 19.88
C LEU A 659 -26.83 31.89 20.89
N ILE A 660 -26.97 32.67 21.96
CA ILE A 660 -27.89 32.38 23.08
C ILE A 660 -28.96 33.47 23.19
N ALA A 661 -30.18 33.11 23.59
CA ALA A 661 -31.23 34.09 23.89
C ALA A 661 -30.92 34.84 25.19
N ALA A 662 -31.21 36.14 25.21
CA ALA A 662 -30.89 37.02 26.35
C ALA A 662 -31.67 36.66 27.64
N ASP A 663 -32.76 35.90 27.53
CA ASP A 663 -33.72 35.57 28.59
C ASP A 663 -33.87 34.06 28.87
N ALA A 664 -33.33 33.17 28.02
CA ALA A 664 -33.68 31.74 28.01
C ALA A 664 -32.61 30.78 28.59
N GLY A 665 -31.93 31.14 29.67
CA GLY A 665 -31.12 30.19 30.44
C GLY A 665 -29.88 29.62 29.73
N GLY A 666 -29.44 30.23 28.62
CA GLY A 666 -28.14 29.96 28.00
C GLY A 666 -28.04 28.75 27.08
N VAL A 667 -29.15 28.20 26.57
CA VAL A 667 -29.14 27.15 25.53
C VAL A 667 -28.78 27.77 24.15
N PRO A 668 -27.79 27.23 23.43
CA PRO A 668 -27.41 27.73 22.11
C PRO A 668 -28.47 27.40 21.04
N LEU A 669 -28.83 28.38 20.22
CA LEU A 669 -29.74 28.24 19.07
C LEU A 669 -28.99 28.09 17.74
N ALA A 670 -27.80 28.68 17.66
CA ALA A 670 -26.80 28.44 16.63
C ALA A 670 -25.44 28.37 17.32
N GLN A 671 -24.55 27.50 16.85
CA GLN A 671 -23.24 27.32 17.46
C GLN A 671 -22.19 26.85 16.45
N VAL A 672 -20.94 27.22 16.72
CA VAL A 672 -19.76 26.68 16.03
C VAL A 672 -18.73 26.30 17.08
N ASP A 673 -18.34 25.04 17.07
CA ASP A 673 -17.29 24.47 17.90
C ASP A 673 -16.20 23.95 16.97
N SER A 674 -15.04 24.61 16.97
CA SER A 674 -13.89 24.19 16.16
C SER A 674 -12.58 24.71 16.75
N PRO A 675 -11.43 24.10 16.44
CA PRO A 675 -10.16 24.76 16.68
C PRO A 675 -10.10 26.10 15.91
N PRO A 676 -9.29 27.08 16.36
CA PRO A 676 -9.17 28.38 15.70
C PRO A 676 -8.81 28.29 14.21
N ARG A 677 -9.13 29.37 13.48
CA ARG A 677 -8.86 29.52 12.04
C ARG A 677 -9.47 28.39 11.22
N TYR A 678 -10.77 28.12 11.40
CA TYR A 678 -11.50 27.05 10.70
C TYR A 678 -10.85 25.65 10.89
N GLY A 679 -10.26 25.40 12.07
CA GLY A 679 -9.56 24.15 12.37
C GLY A 679 -8.14 24.05 11.79
N SER A 680 -7.62 25.10 11.14
CA SER A 680 -6.31 25.07 10.49
C SER A 680 -5.14 25.47 11.37
N TYR A 681 -5.37 26.26 12.42
CA TYR A 681 -4.30 26.80 13.28
C TYR A 681 -4.56 26.55 14.77
N PRO A 682 -4.40 25.29 15.22
CA PRO A 682 -4.49 24.90 16.62
C PRO A 682 -3.68 25.79 17.58
N THR A 683 -4.19 25.95 18.80
CA THR A 683 -3.60 26.84 19.82
C THR A 683 -2.22 26.40 20.30
N SER A 684 -1.84 25.12 20.18
CA SER A 684 -0.47 24.68 20.47
C SER A 684 0.60 25.29 19.56
N GLN A 685 0.20 25.86 18.41
CA GLN A 685 1.12 26.49 17.47
C GLN A 685 1.38 27.97 17.78
N TRP A 686 0.59 28.58 18.65
CA TRP A 686 0.67 30.02 18.92
C TRP A 686 1.94 30.34 19.72
N ALA A 687 2.71 31.32 19.25
CA ALA A 687 3.85 31.87 19.99
C ALA A 687 3.37 32.84 21.07
N ALA A 688 4.13 32.99 22.15
CA ALA A 688 3.84 34.01 23.16
C ALA A 688 3.71 35.40 22.53
N GLU A 689 2.71 36.16 22.97
CA GLU A 689 2.31 37.49 22.46
C GLU A 689 1.71 37.48 21.04
N GLU A 690 1.61 36.33 20.36
CA GLU A 690 1.04 36.23 19.02
C GLU A 690 -0.45 36.61 19.01
N VAL A 691 -0.81 37.48 18.08
CA VAL A 691 -2.16 37.90 17.76
C VAL A 691 -2.73 37.01 16.65
N VAL A 692 -3.86 36.35 16.95
CA VAL A 692 -4.53 35.43 16.03
C VAL A 692 -5.94 35.93 15.72
N GLU A 693 -6.14 36.37 14.47
CA GLU A 693 -7.45 36.67 13.91
C GLU A 693 -8.20 35.37 13.59
N ASP A 694 -9.41 35.20 14.08
CA ASP A 694 -10.13 33.94 14.04
C ASP A 694 -11.56 34.14 13.54
N GLY A 695 -11.77 33.84 12.26
CA GLY A 695 -13.05 33.97 11.58
C GLY A 695 -14.00 32.82 11.92
N VAL A 696 -15.25 33.17 12.17
CA VAL A 696 -16.35 32.26 12.51
C VAL A 696 -17.60 32.72 11.77
N GLN A 697 -18.23 31.80 11.04
CA GLN A 697 -19.52 32.04 10.40
C GLN A 697 -20.61 31.22 11.10
N LEU A 698 -21.62 31.91 11.64
CA LEU A 698 -22.81 31.28 12.21
C LEU A 698 -23.95 31.34 11.20
N ASP A 699 -24.59 30.20 10.96
CA ASP A 699 -25.82 30.11 10.18
C ASP A 699 -26.99 30.60 11.06
N LEU A 700 -27.66 31.67 10.62
CA LEU A 700 -28.85 32.22 11.27
C LEU A 700 -30.16 31.69 10.69
N LYS A 701 -30.09 30.84 9.66
CA LYS A 701 -31.26 30.27 9.01
C LYS A 701 -32.04 29.40 9.99
N GLY A 702 -33.31 29.78 10.21
CA GLY A 702 -34.19 29.07 11.13
C GLY A 702 -34.06 29.50 12.59
N VAL A 703 -33.17 30.46 12.91
CA VAL A 703 -33.17 31.10 14.23
C VAL A 703 -34.40 32.02 14.31
N PRO A 704 -35.25 31.90 15.35
CA PRO A 704 -36.46 32.72 15.47
C PRO A 704 -36.15 34.23 15.54
N PRO A 705 -37.08 35.10 15.12
CA PRO A 705 -36.96 36.53 15.38
C PRO A 705 -36.83 36.83 16.88
N GLY A 706 -35.87 37.66 17.27
CA GLY A 706 -35.57 37.87 18.68
C GLY A 706 -34.28 38.66 18.94
N ARG A 707 -33.93 38.79 20.22
CA ARG A 707 -32.69 39.41 20.71
C ARG A 707 -31.79 38.34 21.32
N TYR A 708 -30.57 38.27 20.83
CA TYR A 708 -29.59 37.25 21.17
C TYR A 708 -28.26 37.86 21.60
N GLN A 709 -27.44 37.06 22.25
CA GLN A 709 -26.07 37.37 22.67
C GLN A 709 -25.12 36.30 22.15
N LEU A 710 -23.85 36.65 22.03
CA LEU A 710 -22.78 35.72 21.65
C LEU A 710 -21.97 35.35 22.89
N ALA A 711 -21.91 34.06 23.18
CA ALA A 711 -21.02 33.51 24.19
C ALA A 711 -19.83 32.80 23.52
N VAL A 712 -18.62 33.07 24.01
CA VAL A 712 -17.38 32.48 23.50
C VAL A 712 -16.59 31.82 24.61
N GLY A 713 -15.84 30.79 24.27
CA GLY A 713 -14.91 30.15 25.19
C GLY A 713 -14.10 29.05 24.55
N PHE A 714 -13.31 28.38 25.38
CA PHE A 714 -12.43 27.30 24.98
C PHE A 714 -12.64 26.09 25.87
N TYR A 715 -12.53 24.91 25.29
CA TYR A 715 -12.41 23.66 26.03
C TYR A 715 -11.38 22.75 25.39
N GLN A 716 -10.88 21.82 26.19
CA GLN A 716 -10.14 20.67 25.71
C GLN A 716 -10.98 19.40 25.91
N GLN A 717 -10.84 18.46 24.99
CA GLN A 717 -11.31 17.10 25.20
C GLN A 717 -10.14 16.30 25.75
N THR A 718 -10.28 15.77 26.96
CA THR A 718 -9.27 14.92 27.60
C THR A 718 -9.20 13.54 26.94
N ALA A 719 -8.14 12.79 27.21
CA ALA A 719 -7.99 11.42 26.73
C ALA A 719 -9.12 10.47 27.22
N SER A 720 -9.79 10.80 28.33
CA SER A 720 -10.99 10.13 28.85
C SER A 720 -12.30 10.59 28.20
N GLN A 721 -12.22 11.38 27.12
CA GLN A 721 -13.35 12.01 26.42
C GLN A 721 -14.17 13.00 27.27
N GLU A 722 -13.64 13.45 28.41
CA GLU A 722 -14.28 14.51 29.20
C GLU A 722 -13.92 15.88 28.61
N PHE A 723 -14.92 16.76 28.50
CA PHE A 723 -14.75 18.13 28.04
C PHE A 723 -14.49 19.05 29.23
N VAL A 724 -13.32 19.68 29.25
CA VAL A 724 -12.90 20.60 30.31
C VAL A 724 -12.81 22.00 29.72
N GLN A 725 -13.71 22.89 30.15
CA GLN A 725 -13.71 24.30 29.76
C GLN A 725 -12.61 25.06 30.51
N LEU A 726 -12.00 26.05 29.85
CA LEU A 726 -11.08 26.97 30.51
C LEU A 726 -11.87 27.94 31.42
N PRO A 727 -11.35 28.25 32.62
CA PRO A 727 -11.93 29.32 33.44
C PRO A 727 -11.78 30.66 32.72
N VAL A 728 -12.78 31.54 32.84
CA VAL A 728 -12.80 32.82 32.12
C VAL A 728 -12.76 33.97 33.12
N PHE A 729 -11.86 34.93 32.90
CA PHE A 729 -11.72 36.12 33.72
C PHE A 729 -12.08 37.37 32.92
N ASN A 730 -12.84 38.28 33.53
CA ASN A 730 -13.14 39.57 32.92
C ASN A 730 -11.95 40.53 33.00
N LYS A 731 -12.08 41.71 32.39
CA LYS A 731 -11.08 42.81 32.42
C LYS A 731 -10.64 43.30 33.80
N VAL A 732 -11.36 42.97 34.87
CA VAL A 732 -11.01 43.32 36.27
C VAL A 732 -10.41 42.11 37.02
N GLY A 733 -10.27 40.96 36.36
CA GLY A 733 -9.71 39.73 36.92
C GLY A 733 -10.71 38.88 37.71
N GLU A 734 -12.02 39.15 37.60
CA GLU A 734 -13.04 38.35 38.27
C GLU A 734 -13.39 37.10 37.45
N LEU A 735 -13.45 35.94 38.12
CA LEU A 735 -13.84 34.67 37.51
C LEU A 735 -15.33 34.67 37.16
N LEU A 736 -15.63 34.34 35.90
CA LEU A 736 -16.98 34.15 35.40
C LEU A 736 -17.44 32.70 35.65
N ALA A 737 -18.57 32.54 36.35
CA ALA A 737 -19.05 31.24 36.82
C ALA A 737 -19.44 30.24 35.71
N ASP A 738 -19.75 30.74 34.50
CA ASP A 738 -20.30 29.94 33.40
C ASP A 738 -19.24 29.42 32.41
N GLY A 739 -17.93 29.64 32.66
CA GLY A 739 -16.86 29.17 31.78
C GLY A 739 -16.89 29.77 30.36
N ARG A 740 -17.63 30.87 30.19
CA ARG A 740 -17.84 31.56 28.91
C ARG A 740 -17.80 33.07 29.09
N PHE A 741 -17.33 33.77 28.07
CA PHE A 741 -17.43 35.22 27.97
C PHE A 741 -18.59 35.60 27.07
N VAL A 742 -19.49 36.47 27.55
CA VAL A 742 -20.60 37.00 26.72
C VAL A 742 -20.16 38.33 26.13
N LEU A 743 -20.05 38.41 24.80
CA LEU A 743 -19.68 39.65 24.12
C LEU A 743 -20.73 40.74 24.42
N PRO A 744 -20.32 42.01 24.66
CA PRO A 744 -21.20 43.11 25.01
C PRO A 744 -21.97 43.65 23.78
N ILE A 745 -22.56 42.75 23.00
CA ILE A 745 -23.30 43.02 21.78
C ILE A 745 -24.64 42.30 21.79
N THR A 746 -25.67 42.95 21.23
CA THR A 746 -26.99 42.32 21.00
C THR A 746 -27.14 42.03 19.52
N ILE A 747 -27.33 40.76 19.17
CA ILE A 747 -27.70 40.32 17.84
C ILE A 747 -29.23 40.35 17.72
N THR A 748 -29.75 41.04 16.71
CA THR A 748 -31.20 41.14 16.49
C THR A 748 -31.54 40.43 15.18
N ILE A 749 -32.47 39.48 15.26
CA ILE A 749 -33.01 38.80 14.08
C ILE A 749 -34.39 39.38 13.81
N ALA A 750 -34.52 40.04 12.66
CA ALA A 750 -35.77 40.65 12.24
C ALA A 750 -36.82 39.58 11.88
N PRO A 751 -38.12 39.91 11.96
CA PRO A 751 -39.21 39.03 11.57
C PRO A 751 -39.17 38.53 10.13
#